data_AF-A0A2M8TFF7-F1
#
_entry.id   AF-A0A2M8TFF7-F1
#
_cell.length_a   1.000
_cell.length_b   1.000
_cell.length_c   1.000
_cell.angle_alpha   90.00
_cell.angle_beta   90.00
_cell.angle_gamma   90.00
#
_symmetry.space_group_name_H-M   'P 1'
#
loop_
_entity.id
_entity.type
_entity.pdbx_description
1 polymer ?
#
loop_
_entity_poly.entity_id
_entity_poly.type
_entity_poly.pdbx_seq_one_letter_code
_entity_poly.pdbx_strand_id
1 'polypeptide(L)'
;MNSYPTVSFIIVNYNGVQHLKNCFSELKKLSYPHEKIEYIVVDNGSKDGSVQFLEKNYPEVKIIKNDSNEGFAKPNDDAAKIATGEYLALINNDMKLDKNWLNDMFETLENCDDKYACVGSKILNWDGSKLDFAGGSVSFAGYGYQYDFGITTKEAEKKYNKDMDILFACGGSMIIKKDVFLEIGGFDKDYFAYYEDVDLGWRLWVLGYKVRFCSKAICYHRHNGTSKKFNQHKMKTLFERNALYTIYKNYSSENFDIVLCNLLLMIQRIQMDLKVDSDDFDIKNSDSAFFEIDSDEKNFSSLVAINNLTDNLVRLNEKRQYIQNNRKIKDKDLKKLIPNPLMPFPVEYYHDYKYLDKFQKLLNVYNVEEKLDIKFKRKILLISNEPIAKKMAGPGIRYWEFAKELSKYNDVVLAIPNENEIDIKLDFEIVEYELGKADKLIKAAHESDVIVLQGLILELVPSLKEICKEKILVVDIYDPFVIEILETFKNKSMRNRLIENNRSLKIQLEQLQLGDYFICANDKQMDYWIGMLSALNKINPYEYDLSHKLDRLIDLVPFGISNEEPVHNKELMKEKVPNLKPTDKVLIWGGGIWNWFDPITLIKAVYEISKERDDIKLFFLGVKHPNPGVPEMEMCNNAIELAEKLNIKDKYVFFNMDWVEYSERQNFLLESFAGVSCHLDNLETRFSFRTRILDYLWAKLPIIATEGDYFAELIEKEELGVVVRYKDVNSLKDGILKLAGSEEFYKNCKNNIGRIREKYRWKEVMKPLVSFCNKPIKKRKVDMDGNKDLIIDISEEKQTSNVGELMLGRRIGQKFKCRYPNLTTIDLKVATYGRKNDHEIKFYLYEEKENKLLVEETIDAGSLVDNSWVSIRFKPICNSQNRGFYFVLDAQTDRYDNCITIWKDDKEDKDDLNEYVGSIIENGKELKGSLLFKSKCVYKANPLDKSKCIVLDDYDEETSGDIDISSEMLLNKGDGNTELNALLLKKIGEIQTINKKVVNLQGSLNQVKTDVNELESWMRKIDRKLGRLKNLNIFRFLGKIFKR
;
A
#
# COMPACT_ATOMS: atom_id res chain seq x y z
N MET A 1 -23.00 -21.45 -45.98
CA MET A 1 -22.94 -20.56 -47.16
C MET A 1 -23.74 -21.10 -48.32
N ASN A 2 -24.84 -20.41 -48.66
CA ASN A 2 -25.66 -20.69 -49.84
C ASN A 2 -25.07 -20.05 -51.14
N SER A 3 -24.05 -19.19 -51.00
CA SER A 3 -23.23 -18.64 -52.10
C SER A 3 -21.93 -18.05 -51.55
N TYR A 4 -20.85 -18.01 -52.34
CA TYR A 4 -19.59 -17.34 -52.00
C TYR A 4 -19.61 -15.85 -52.47
N PRO A 5 -19.58 -14.86 -51.55
CA PRO A 5 -19.44 -13.45 -51.91
C PRO A 5 -18.15 -13.12 -52.67
N THR A 6 -18.14 -12.05 -53.47
CA THR A 6 -16.91 -11.56 -54.10
C THR A 6 -16.11 -10.68 -53.13
N VAL A 7 -14.79 -10.81 -53.12
CA VAL A 7 -13.90 -10.15 -52.16
C VAL A 7 -12.70 -9.52 -52.85
N SER A 8 -12.43 -8.26 -52.54
CA SER A 8 -11.18 -7.59 -52.93
C SER A 8 -10.24 -7.51 -51.73
N PHE A 9 -9.14 -8.25 -51.78
CA PHE A 9 -8.04 -8.10 -50.84
C PHE A 9 -7.25 -6.84 -51.14
N ILE A 10 -7.12 -5.97 -50.14
CA ILE A 10 -6.35 -4.73 -50.23
C ILE A 10 -5.16 -4.84 -49.28
N ILE A 11 -3.97 -4.67 -49.86
CA ILE A 11 -2.70 -4.82 -49.15
C ILE A 11 -1.86 -3.57 -49.39
N VAL A 12 -1.54 -2.82 -48.33
CA VAL A 12 -0.62 -1.68 -48.40
C VAL A 12 0.80 -2.17 -48.15
N ASN A 13 1.74 -1.74 -48.99
CA ASN A 13 3.14 -2.15 -48.90
C ASN A 13 4.07 -0.93 -48.87
N TYR A 14 5.03 -0.93 -47.94
CA TYR A 14 6.12 0.05 -47.90
C TYR A 14 7.42 -0.63 -47.50
N ASN A 15 8.36 -0.78 -48.44
CA ASN A 15 9.64 -1.47 -48.25
C ASN A 15 9.50 -2.85 -47.58
N GLY A 16 8.51 -3.63 -48.05
CA GLY A 16 8.08 -4.89 -47.45
C GLY A 16 8.20 -6.11 -48.35
N VAL A 17 9.11 -6.15 -49.32
CA VAL A 17 9.21 -7.25 -50.30
C VAL A 17 9.29 -8.65 -49.66
N GLN A 18 9.93 -8.77 -48.50
CA GLN A 18 10.01 -10.03 -47.76
C GLN A 18 8.67 -10.41 -47.09
N HIS A 19 7.90 -9.41 -46.67
CA HIS A 19 6.57 -9.61 -46.10
C HIS A 19 5.59 -10.04 -47.20
N LEU A 20 5.63 -9.38 -48.36
CA LEU A 20 4.82 -9.75 -49.53
C LEU A 20 5.02 -11.21 -49.98
N LYS A 21 6.25 -11.72 -49.98
CA LYS A 21 6.54 -13.13 -50.30
C LYS A 21 5.74 -14.09 -49.43
N ASN A 22 5.75 -13.86 -48.12
CA ASN A 22 5.06 -14.73 -47.16
C ASN A 22 3.55 -14.54 -47.26
N CYS A 23 3.07 -13.28 -47.29
CA CYS A 23 1.65 -12.95 -47.38
C CYS A 23 0.98 -13.63 -48.58
N PHE A 24 1.51 -13.46 -49.78
CA PHE A 24 0.93 -14.07 -50.99
C PHE A 24 1.05 -15.60 -51.02
N SER A 25 2.09 -16.18 -50.43
CA SER A 25 2.21 -17.63 -50.32
C SER A 25 1.12 -18.26 -49.45
N GLU A 26 0.60 -17.51 -48.47
CA GLU A 26 -0.46 -17.95 -47.57
C GLU A 26 -1.85 -17.62 -48.13
N LEU A 27 -2.02 -16.47 -48.80
CA LEU A 27 -3.27 -16.12 -49.50
C LEU A 27 -3.68 -17.17 -50.54
N LYS A 28 -2.70 -17.74 -51.25
CA LYS A 28 -2.95 -18.83 -52.22
C LYS A 28 -3.47 -20.12 -51.58
N LYS A 29 -3.40 -20.27 -50.25
CA LYS A 29 -3.87 -21.45 -49.50
C LYS A 29 -5.27 -21.29 -48.92
N LEU A 30 -5.91 -20.13 -49.10
CA LEU A 30 -7.28 -19.90 -48.64
C LEU A 30 -8.23 -20.92 -49.27
N SER A 31 -9.07 -21.54 -48.43
CA SER A 31 -10.08 -22.51 -48.84
C SER A 31 -11.34 -21.80 -49.37
N TYR A 32 -11.15 -20.93 -50.36
CA TYR A 32 -12.19 -20.08 -50.94
C TYR A 32 -12.03 -20.04 -52.47
N PRO A 33 -13.10 -19.96 -53.27
CA PRO A 33 -12.99 -19.98 -54.73
C PRO A 33 -12.15 -18.81 -55.25
N HIS A 34 -11.05 -19.11 -55.96
CA HIS A 34 -10.09 -18.10 -56.40
C HIS A 34 -10.68 -17.07 -57.37
N GLU A 35 -11.66 -17.47 -58.19
CA GLU A 35 -12.39 -16.59 -59.11
C GLU A 35 -13.30 -15.57 -58.40
N LYS A 36 -13.54 -15.75 -57.10
CA LYS A 36 -14.26 -14.81 -56.24
C LYS A 36 -13.34 -13.82 -55.54
N ILE A 37 -12.03 -13.92 -55.75
CA ILE A 37 -11.02 -13.11 -55.08
C ILE A 37 -10.30 -12.21 -56.08
N GLU A 38 -10.27 -10.92 -55.76
CA GLU A 38 -9.42 -9.92 -56.42
C GLU A 38 -8.31 -9.49 -55.46
N TYR A 39 -7.07 -9.37 -55.94
CA TYR A 39 -5.95 -8.87 -55.15
C TYR A 39 -5.51 -7.49 -55.65
N ILE A 40 -5.46 -6.51 -54.74
CA ILE A 40 -5.00 -5.15 -54.99
C ILE A 40 -3.88 -4.83 -54.01
N VAL A 41 -2.70 -4.49 -54.52
CA VAL A 41 -1.56 -4.03 -53.72
C VAL A 41 -1.31 -2.56 -54.01
N VAL A 42 -1.26 -1.75 -52.95
CA VAL A 42 -0.82 -0.36 -53.04
C VAL A 42 0.62 -0.27 -52.56
N ASP A 43 1.54 -0.10 -53.51
CA ASP A 43 2.94 0.18 -53.20
C ASP A 43 3.11 1.66 -52.85
N ASN A 44 3.42 1.92 -51.60
CA ASN A 44 3.43 3.26 -51.00
C ASN A 44 4.79 3.95 -51.15
N GLY A 45 5.40 3.87 -52.33
CA GLY A 45 6.73 4.42 -52.64
C GLY A 45 7.89 3.54 -52.16
N SER A 46 7.79 2.22 -52.35
CA SER A 46 8.86 1.28 -51.95
C SER A 46 10.09 1.40 -52.85
N LYS A 47 11.28 1.18 -52.26
CA LYS A 47 12.58 1.21 -52.94
C LYS A 47 13.33 -0.12 -52.86
N ASP A 48 12.70 -1.16 -52.36
CA ASP A 48 13.30 -2.47 -52.06
C ASP A 48 13.04 -3.54 -53.15
N GLY A 49 12.47 -3.15 -54.29
CA GLY A 49 12.13 -4.07 -55.38
C GLY A 49 10.74 -4.73 -55.25
N SER A 50 9.89 -4.27 -54.32
CA SER A 50 8.54 -4.82 -54.11
C SER A 50 7.68 -4.88 -55.37
N VAL A 51 7.66 -3.80 -56.16
CA VAL A 51 6.86 -3.72 -57.39
C VAL A 51 7.33 -4.75 -58.43
N GLN A 52 8.64 -4.82 -58.69
CA GLN A 52 9.22 -5.77 -59.65
C GLN A 52 8.98 -7.22 -59.21
N PHE A 53 8.99 -7.48 -57.90
CA PHE A 53 8.65 -8.78 -57.35
C PHE A 53 7.20 -9.17 -57.65
N LEU A 54 6.24 -8.27 -57.44
CA LEU A 54 4.81 -8.53 -57.69
C LEU A 54 4.54 -8.73 -59.18
N GLU A 55 5.03 -7.83 -60.04
CA GLU A 55 4.86 -7.90 -61.50
C GLU A 55 5.41 -9.22 -62.07
N LYS A 56 6.50 -9.73 -61.51
CA LYS A 56 7.13 -10.99 -61.95
C LYS A 56 6.41 -12.25 -61.46
N ASN A 57 5.95 -12.28 -60.20
CA ASN A 57 5.49 -13.52 -59.57
C ASN A 57 3.96 -13.62 -59.43
N TYR A 58 3.26 -12.50 -59.54
CA TYR A 58 1.81 -12.40 -59.35
C TYR A 58 1.19 -11.42 -60.37
N PRO A 59 1.27 -11.70 -61.69
CA PRO A 59 0.74 -10.81 -62.73
C PRO A 59 -0.77 -10.59 -62.64
N GLU A 60 -1.49 -11.43 -61.90
CA GLU A 60 -2.91 -11.31 -61.60
C GLU A 60 -3.24 -10.16 -60.61
N VAL A 61 -2.24 -9.65 -59.87
CA VAL A 61 -2.44 -8.63 -58.83
C VAL A 61 -2.51 -7.24 -59.47
N LYS A 62 -3.53 -6.46 -59.09
CA LYS A 62 -3.63 -5.04 -59.45
C LYS A 62 -2.70 -4.22 -58.57
N ILE A 63 -1.77 -3.49 -59.17
CA ILE A 63 -0.78 -2.69 -58.43
C ILE A 63 -1.10 -1.19 -58.59
N ILE A 64 -1.31 -0.50 -57.48
CA ILE A 64 -1.33 0.98 -57.42
C ILE A 64 0.05 1.42 -56.92
N LYS A 65 0.70 2.34 -57.64
CA LYS A 65 2.04 2.84 -57.31
C LYS A 65 1.93 4.29 -56.85
N ASN A 66 2.28 4.57 -55.60
CA ASN A 66 2.40 5.93 -55.07
C ASN A 66 3.86 6.40 -55.16
N ASP A 67 4.05 7.71 -55.28
CA ASP A 67 5.38 8.32 -55.33
C ASP A 67 6.06 8.38 -53.95
N SER A 68 5.26 8.42 -52.89
CA SER A 68 5.69 8.55 -51.49
C SER A 68 4.85 7.70 -50.54
N ASN A 69 5.34 7.57 -49.30
CA ASN A 69 4.60 6.93 -48.22
C ASN A 69 3.49 7.86 -47.71
N GLU A 70 2.26 7.59 -48.13
CA GLU A 70 1.05 8.34 -47.77
C GLU A 70 0.37 7.83 -46.48
N GLY A 71 1.06 7.01 -45.69
CA GLY A 71 0.50 6.40 -44.48
C GLY A 71 -0.39 5.19 -44.79
N PHE A 72 -1.29 4.84 -43.87
CA PHE A 72 -2.16 3.66 -43.98
C PHE A 72 -3.54 3.96 -44.57
N ALA A 73 -4.21 5.02 -44.09
CA ALA A 73 -5.59 5.33 -44.45
C ALA A 73 -5.77 5.58 -45.96
N LYS A 74 -5.00 6.52 -46.51
CA LYS A 74 -5.14 6.97 -47.90
C LYS A 74 -4.93 5.85 -48.94
N PRO A 75 -3.86 5.03 -48.87
CA PRO A 75 -3.69 3.90 -49.79
C PRO A 75 -4.84 2.90 -49.77
N ASN A 76 -5.36 2.55 -48.59
CA ASN A 76 -6.49 1.63 -48.48
C ASN A 76 -7.76 2.21 -49.13
N ASP A 77 -8.06 3.49 -48.90
CA ASP A 77 -9.22 4.16 -49.50
C ASP A 77 -9.11 4.27 -51.03
N ASP A 78 -7.91 4.53 -51.54
CA ASP A 78 -7.69 4.64 -52.98
C ASP A 78 -7.85 3.27 -53.67
N ALA A 79 -7.43 2.17 -53.03
CA ALA A 79 -7.73 0.82 -53.50
C ALA A 79 -9.23 0.45 -53.38
N ALA A 80 -9.89 0.83 -52.30
CA ALA A 80 -11.31 0.54 -52.06
C ALA A 80 -12.23 1.11 -53.15
N LYS A 81 -11.87 2.26 -53.73
CA LYS A 81 -12.64 2.89 -54.83
C LYS A 81 -12.65 2.07 -56.12
N ILE A 82 -11.52 1.41 -56.43
CA ILE A 82 -11.37 0.63 -57.67
C ILE A 82 -11.66 -0.86 -57.51
N ALA A 83 -11.78 -1.32 -56.26
CA ALA A 83 -12.12 -2.70 -55.91
C ALA A 83 -13.44 -3.13 -56.55
N THR A 84 -13.54 -4.38 -56.98
CA THR A 84 -14.74 -4.93 -57.64
C THR A 84 -15.55 -5.88 -56.76
N GLY A 85 -14.99 -6.33 -55.63
CA GLY A 85 -15.66 -7.19 -54.67
C GLY A 85 -16.79 -6.48 -53.90
N GLU A 86 -17.81 -7.25 -53.51
CA GLU A 86 -18.87 -6.83 -52.58
C GLU A 86 -18.30 -6.52 -51.20
N TYR A 87 -17.24 -7.22 -50.82
CA TYR A 87 -16.51 -7.04 -49.56
C TYR A 87 -15.05 -6.67 -49.82
N LEU A 88 -14.52 -5.82 -48.94
CA LEU A 88 -13.10 -5.49 -48.87
C LEU A 88 -12.46 -6.32 -47.76
N ALA A 89 -11.42 -7.09 -48.07
CA ALA A 89 -10.58 -7.76 -47.09
C ALA A 89 -9.30 -6.95 -46.90
N LEU A 90 -9.24 -6.18 -45.82
CA LEU A 90 -8.10 -5.31 -45.49
C LEU A 90 -7.10 -6.12 -44.66
N ILE A 91 -5.91 -6.34 -45.22
CA ILE A 91 -4.84 -7.08 -44.55
C ILE A 91 -3.49 -6.38 -44.67
N ASN A 92 -2.69 -6.44 -43.61
CA ASN A 92 -1.32 -5.95 -43.68
C ASN A 92 -0.42 -6.95 -44.43
N ASN A 93 0.63 -6.43 -45.08
CA ASN A 93 1.58 -7.26 -45.81
C ASN A 93 2.40 -8.22 -44.92
N ASP A 94 2.44 -8.00 -43.61
CA ASP A 94 3.14 -8.80 -42.60
C ASP A 94 2.23 -9.76 -41.80
N MET A 95 1.06 -10.04 -42.36
CA MET A 95 0.08 -10.98 -41.83
C MET A 95 0.11 -12.32 -42.57
N LYS A 96 -0.25 -13.38 -41.86
CA LYS A 96 -0.53 -14.72 -42.40
C LYS A 96 -1.93 -15.14 -41.96
N LEU A 97 -2.76 -15.57 -42.90
CA LEU A 97 -4.13 -16.01 -42.62
C LEU A 97 -4.19 -17.54 -42.48
N ASP A 98 -5.03 -18.04 -41.59
CA ASP A 98 -5.42 -19.45 -41.61
C ASP A 98 -6.19 -19.77 -42.91
N LYS A 99 -6.09 -21.01 -43.38
CA LYS A 99 -6.74 -21.47 -44.62
C LYS A 99 -8.26 -21.25 -44.62
N ASN A 100 -8.91 -21.31 -43.46
CA ASN A 100 -10.35 -21.14 -43.32
C ASN A 100 -10.78 -19.71 -42.99
N TRP A 101 -9.82 -18.79 -42.82
CA TRP A 101 -10.07 -17.43 -42.33
C TRP A 101 -11.26 -16.75 -43.02
N LEU A 102 -11.29 -16.75 -44.35
CA LEU A 102 -12.37 -16.07 -45.09
C LEU A 102 -13.73 -16.75 -44.93
N ASN A 103 -13.77 -18.09 -44.85
CA ASN A 103 -15.00 -18.83 -44.59
C ASN A 103 -15.53 -18.54 -43.19
N ASP A 104 -14.68 -18.54 -42.18
CA ASP A 104 -15.08 -18.28 -40.79
C ASP A 104 -15.63 -16.84 -40.62
N MET A 105 -15.01 -15.87 -41.30
CA MET A 105 -15.45 -14.46 -41.28
C MET A 105 -16.84 -14.29 -41.90
N PHE A 106 -17.13 -14.95 -43.03
CA PHE A 106 -18.46 -14.90 -43.64
C PHE A 106 -19.49 -15.76 -42.92
N GLU A 107 -19.13 -16.90 -42.32
CA GLU A 107 -20.03 -17.68 -41.46
C GLU A 107 -20.49 -16.81 -40.26
N THR A 108 -19.57 -16.04 -39.69
CA THR A 108 -19.89 -15.07 -38.63
C THR A 108 -20.87 -14.02 -39.12
N LEU A 109 -20.66 -13.48 -40.33
CA LEU A 109 -21.53 -12.47 -40.92
C LEU A 109 -22.92 -13.01 -41.30
N GLU A 110 -23.02 -14.24 -41.83
CA GLU A 110 -24.28 -14.91 -42.17
C GLU A 110 -25.17 -15.12 -40.92
N ASN A 111 -24.56 -15.26 -39.74
CA ASN A 111 -25.26 -15.42 -38.46
C ASN A 111 -25.66 -14.08 -37.80
N CYS A 112 -25.40 -12.95 -38.47
CA CYS A 112 -25.64 -11.61 -37.95
C CYS A 112 -26.76 -10.88 -38.71
N ASP A 113 -27.31 -9.82 -38.12
CA ASP A 113 -28.24 -8.92 -38.82
C ASP A 113 -27.52 -8.04 -39.86
N ASP A 114 -28.27 -7.44 -40.80
CA ASP A 114 -27.68 -6.65 -41.90
C ASP A 114 -26.87 -5.42 -41.47
N LYS A 115 -27.05 -4.95 -40.22
CA LYS A 115 -26.32 -3.80 -39.68
C LYS A 115 -24.86 -4.17 -39.37
N TYR A 116 -24.54 -5.45 -39.20
CA TYR A 116 -23.16 -5.89 -39.11
C TYR A 116 -22.49 -5.71 -40.48
N ALA A 117 -21.63 -4.70 -40.55
CA ALA A 117 -20.98 -4.30 -41.79
C ALA A 117 -19.51 -4.71 -41.82
N CYS A 118 -18.90 -4.95 -40.65
CA CYS A 118 -17.49 -5.27 -40.50
C CYS A 118 -17.30 -6.46 -39.56
N VAL A 119 -16.38 -7.37 -39.94
CA VAL A 119 -15.94 -8.48 -39.10
C VAL A 119 -14.42 -8.40 -38.94
N GLY A 120 -13.94 -8.50 -37.71
CA GLY A 120 -12.51 -8.60 -37.37
C GLY A 120 -12.15 -10.00 -36.88
N SER A 121 -10.93 -10.44 -37.18
CA SER A 121 -10.47 -11.78 -36.82
C SER A 121 -9.66 -11.80 -35.50
N LYS A 122 -9.42 -13.01 -34.97
CA LYS A 122 -8.48 -13.22 -33.86
C LYS A 122 -7.05 -13.21 -34.39
N ILE A 123 -6.23 -12.31 -33.88
CA ILE A 123 -4.84 -12.18 -34.28
C ILE A 123 -3.94 -12.75 -33.19
N LEU A 124 -3.09 -13.70 -33.56
CA LEU A 124 -2.02 -14.24 -32.75
C LEU A 124 -0.69 -13.64 -33.21
N ASN A 125 0.32 -13.70 -32.35
CA ASN A 125 1.69 -13.40 -32.77
C ASN A 125 2.18 -14.44 -33.80
N TRP A 126 3.29 -14.13 -34.48
CA TRP A 126 3.77 -14.91 -35.62
C TRP A 126 3.96 -16.42 -35.38
N ASP A 127 4.34 -16.82 -34.17
CA ASP A 127 4.53 -18.24 -33.79
C ASP A 127 3.26 -18.89 -33.21
N GLY A 128 2.19 -18.13 -33.02
CA GLY A 128 0.92 -18.61 -32.48
C GLY A 128 0.93 -18.89 -30.98
N SER A 129 1.94 -18.43 -30.23
CA SER A 129 2.05 -18.67 -28.78
C SER A 129 1.26 -17.67 -27.92
N LYS A 130 0.96 -16.48 -28.45
CA LYS A 130 0.32 -15.38 -27.70
C LYS A 130 -0.73 -14.64 -28.53
N LEU A 131 -1.70 -14.07 -27.83
CA LEU A 131 -2.69 -13.17 -28.41
C LEU A 131 -2.08 -11.80 -28.76
N ASP A 132 -2.32 -11.33 -29.97
CA ASP A 132 -2.00 -9.96 -30.43
C ASP A 132 -3.27 -9.10 -30.44
N PHE A 133 -4.40 -9.61 -30.95
CA PHE A 133 -5.66 -8.85 -30.97
C PHE A 133 -6.90 -9.76 -30.91
N ALA A 134 -7.83 -9.46 -30.01
CA ALA A 134 -9.17 -10.06 -29.96
C ALA A 134 -10.29 -9.00 -29.91
N GLY A 135 -9.96 -7.76 -30.28
CA GLY A 135 -10.78 -6.58 -30.05
C GLY A 135 -10.07 -5.56 -29.16
N GLY A 136 -10.62 -4.35 -29.15
CA GLY A 136 -10.17 -3.25 -28.33
C GLY A 136 -11.28 -2.26 -28.07
N SER A 137 -10.95 -1.24 -27.29
CA SER A 137 -11.85 -0.15 -26.90
C SER A 137 -11.05 1.14 -26.73
N VAL A 138 -11.74 2.22 -26.36
CA VAL A 138 -11.21 3.57 -26.14
C VAL A 138 -11.63 4.07 -24.77
N SER A 139 -10.80 4.82 -24.07
CA SER A 139 -11.24 5.56 -22.88
C SER A 139 -12.17 6.71 -23.28
N PHE A 140 -12.82 7.33 -22.30
CA PHE A 140 -13.65 8.51 -22.52
C PHE A 140 -12.82 9.69 -23.08
N ALA A 141 -11.52 9.70 -22.79
CA ALA A 141 -10.54 10.64 -23.30
C ALA A 141 -10.01 10.29 -24.71
N GLY A 142 -10.48 9.18 -25.30
CA GLY A 142 -10.14 8.76 -26.65
C GLY A 142 -8.95 7.83 -26.75
N TYR A 143 -8.35 7.41 -25.64
CA TYR A 143 -7.17 6.54 -25.69
C TYR A 143 -7.56 5.08 -25.95
N GLY A 144 -7.16 4.56 -27.10
CA GLY A 144 -7.37 3.18 -27.53
C GLY A 144 -6.49 2.18 -26.77
N TYR A 145 -7.05 1.03 -26.43
CA TYR A 145 -6.37 -0.12 -25.84
C TYR A 145 -6.93 -1.43 -26.39
N GLN A 146 -6.12 -2.49 -26.31
CA GLN A 146 -6.45 -3.82 -26.79
C GLN A 146 -6.79 -4.73 -25.60
N TYR A 147 -7.70 -5.67 -25.80
CA TYR A 147 -8.08 -6.61 -24.74
C TYR A 147 -7.03 -7.72 -24.58
N ASP A 148 -6.60 -7.94 -23.34
CA ASP A 148 -5.72 -9.06 -22.94
C ASP A 148 -4.48 -9.25 -23.85
N PHE A 149 -3.88 -8.17 -24.34
CA PHE A 149 -2.69 -8.25 -25.20
C PHE A 149 -1.58 -9.08 -24.53
N GLY A 150 -1.05 -10.07 -25.24
CA GLY A 150 0.10 -10.88 -24.79
C GLY A 150 -0.22 -12.08 -23.89
N ILE A 151 -1.49 -12.36 -23.57
CA ILE A 151 -1.87 -13.63 -22.91
C ILE A 151 -1.52 -14.83 -23.78
N THR A 152 -1.42 -16.02 -23.17
CA THR A 152 -1.13 -17.25 -23.92
C THR A 152 -2.30 -17.64 -24.82
N THR A 153 -2.02 -18.30 -25.94
CA THR A 153 -3.07 -18.79 -26.86
C THR A 153 -4.09 -19.69 -26.14
N LYS A 154 -3.67 -20.52 -25.19
CA LYS A 154 -4.56 -21.37 -24.39
C LYS A 154 -5.56 -20.55 -23.56
N GLU A 155 -5.10 -19.46 -22.94
CA GLU A 155 -5.99 -18.54 -22.21
C GLU A 155 -6.92 -17.81 -23.17
N ALA A 156 -6.41 -17.39 -24.32
CA ALA A 156 -7.21 -16.73 -25.35
C ALA A 156 -8.29 -17.66 -25.94
N GLU A 157 -8.01 -18.95 -26.13
CA GLU A 157 -9.00 -19.95 -26.54
C GLU A 157 -10.10 -20.13 -25.48
N LYS A 158 -9.79 -19.96 -24.19
CA LYS A 158 -10.80 -20.02 -23.13
C LYS A 158 -11.66 -18.75 -23.08
N LYS A 159 -11.04 -17.57 -23.18
CA LYS A 159 -11.70 -16.26 -23.04
C LYS A 159 -12.43 -15.82 -24.31
N TYR A 160 -11.83 -16.06 -25.47
CA TYR A 160 -12.27 -15.56 -26.78
C TYR A 160 -12.67 -16.70 -27.72
N ASN A 161 -13.48 -17.65 -27.24
CA ASN A 161 -14.03 -18.76 -28.05
C ASN A 161 -15.40 -18.46 -28.68
N LYS A 162 -15.99 -17.30 -28.40
CA LYS A 162 -17.29 -16.90 -28.93
C LYS A 162 -17.19 -15.59 -29.68
N ASP A 163 -17.99 -15.47 -30.73
CA ASP A 163 -18.17 -14.22 -31.44
C ASP A 163 -18.83 -13.19 -30.53
N MET A 164 -18.38 -11.95 -30.62
CA MET A 164 -18.87 -10.85 -29.79
C MET A 164 -18.80 -9.53 -30.53
N ASP A 165 -19.55 -8.54 -30.06
CA ASP A 165 -19.47 -7.19 -30.60
C ASP A 165 -18.19 -6.52 -30.06
N ILE A 166 -17.48 -5.82 -30.93
CA ILE A 166 -16.27 -5.06 -30.58
C ILE A 166 -16.41 -3.62 -31.10
N LEU A 167 -15.71 -2.67 -30.48
CA LEU A 167 -15.77 -1.27 -30.93
C LEU A 167 -15.15 -1.11 -32.32
N PHE A 168 -14.00 -1.74 -32.55
CA PHE A 168 -13.29 -1.70 -33.83
C PHE A 168 -12.59 -3.03 -34.12
N ALA A 169 -12.48 -3.37 -35.39
CA ALA A 169 -11.64 -4.45 -35.88
C ALA A 169 -10.25 -3.90 -36.22
N CYS A 170 -9.21 -4.72 -36.13
CA CYS A 170 -7.86 -4.29 -36.55
C CYS A 170 -7.86 -4.00 -38.06
N GLY A 171 -7.34 -2.82 -38.42
CA GLY A 171 -7.24 -2.38 -39.82
C GLY A 171 -6.49 -3.35 -40.74
N GLY A 172 -5.60 -4.16 -40.18
CA GLY A 172 -4.80 -5.16 -40.89
C GLY A 172 -5.36 -6.59 -40.88
N SER A 173 -6.58 -6.82 -40.37
CA SER A 173 -7.23 -8.14 -40.43
C SER A 173 -8.75 -8.03 -40.25
N MET A 174 -9.44 -7.53 -41.29
CA MET A 174 -10.90 -7.42 -41.30
C MET A 174 -11.52 -7.62 -42.68
N ILE A 175 -12.81 -7.96 -42.69
CA ILE A 175 -13.67 -7.82 -43.87
C ILE A 175 -14.73 -6.75 -43.61
N ILE A 176 -15.04 -5.94 -44.62
CA ILE A 176 -16.07 -4.89 -44.53
C ILE A 176 -16.86 -4.79 -45.82
N LYS A 177 -18.18 -4.56 -45.73
CA LYS A 177 -19.06 -4.28 -46.88
C LYS A 177 -18.53 -3.05 -47.61
N LYS A 178 -18.20 -3.18 -48.90
CA LYS A 178 -17.61 -2.11 -49.69
C LYS A 178 -18.49 -0.86 -49.73
N ASP A 179 -19.78 -1.03 -49.97
CA ASP A 179 -20.72 0.09 -50.07
C ASP A 179 -20.83 0.86 -48.75
N VAL A 180 -20.84 0.16 -47.61
CA VAL A 180 -20.83 0.78 -46.28
C VAL A 180 -19.52 1.53 -46.05
N PHE A 181 -18.37 0.91 -46.38
CA PHE A 181 -17.06 1.55 -46.23
C PHE A 181 -17.00 2.87 -47.01
N LEU A 182 -17.48 2.89 -48.26
CA LEU A 182 -17.51 4.10 -49.09
C LEU A 182 -18.55 5.12 -48.61
N GLU A 183 -19.74 4.67 -48.19
CA GLU A 183 -20.81 5.53 -47.66
C GLU A 183 -20.34 6.36 -46.45
N ILE A 184 -19.64 5.73 -45.50
CA ILE A 184 -19.19 6.41 -44.29
C ILE A 184 -17.89 7.21 -44.48
N GLY A 185 -17.34 7.24 -45.70
CA GLY A 185 -16.15 7.99 -46.08
C GLY A 185 -14.82 7.27 -45.91
N GLY A 186 -14.81 5.94 -45.76
CA GLY A 186 -13.60 5.12 -45.65
C GLY A 186 -12.81 5.37 -44.36
N PHE A 187 -11.51 5.10 -44.39
CA PHE A 187 -10.60 5.56 -43.34
C PHE A 187 -10.45 7.08 -43.38
N ASP A 188 -10.16 7.69 -42.23
CA ASP A 188 -9.88 9.12 -42.23
C ASP A 188 -8.41 9.38 -42.59
N LYS A 189 -8.18 10.01 -43.75
CA LYS A 189 -6.83 10.35 -44.26
C LYS A 189 -5.98 11.25 -43.35
N ASP A 190 -6.55 11.86 -42.32
CA ASP A 190 -5.77 12.64 -41.34
C ASP A 190 -4.99 11.73 -40.36
N TYR A 191 -5.34 10.45 -40.33
CA TYR A 191 -4.69 9.39 -39.57
C TYR A 191 -3.64 8.73 -40.46
N PHE A 192 -2.41 9.27 -40.40
CA PHE A 192 -1.28 8.72 -41.15
C PHE A 192 -0.97 7.27 -40.74
N ALA A 193 -0.99 7.00 -39.43
CA ALA A 193 -0.87 5.68 -38.83
C ALA A 193 -1.46 5.71 -37.41
N TYR A 194 -1.95 4.56 -36.97
CA TYR A 194 -2.64 4.33 -35.70
C TYR A 194 -3.98 5.09 -35.58
N TYR A 195 -4.99 4.45 -34.98
CA TYR A 195 -6.36 4.96 -34.76
C TYR A 195 -7.25 5.10 -35.99
N GLU A 196 -6.77 4.88 -37.21
CA GLU A 196 -7.63 4.87 -38.38
C GLU A 196 -8.76 3.83 -38.26
N ASP A 197 -8.45 2.67 -37.68
CA ASP A 197 -9.36 1.57 -37.44
C ASP A 197 -10.27 1.82 -36.24
N VAL A 198 -9.72 2.42 -35.16
CA VAL A 198 -10.47 2.90 -34.00
C VAL A 198 -11.55 3.90 -34.41
N ASP A 199 -11.19 4.93 -35.19
CA ASP A 199 -12.12 5.94 -35.67
C ASP A 199 -13.16 5.36 -36.63
N LEU A 200 -12.76 4.48 -37.56
CA LEU A 200 -13.68 3.78 -38.46
C LEU A 200 -14.71 2.96 -37.68
N GLY A 201 -14.25 2.17 -36.71
CA GLY A 201 -15.11 1.36 -35.84
C GLY A 201 -16.11 2.21 -35.07
N TRP A 202 -15.64 3.29 -34.43
CA TRP A 202 -16.53 4.23 -33.73
C TRP A 202 -17.57 4.83 -34.69
N ARG A 203 -17.15 5.31 -35.86
CA ARG A 203 -18.05 5.86 -36.89
C ARG A 203 -19.11 4.86 -37.34
N LEU A 204 -18.74 3.60 -37.59
CA LEU A 204 -19.70 2.54 -37.93
C LEU A 204 -20.82 2.47 -36.89
N TRP A 205 -20.45 2.38 -35.61
CA TRP A 205 -21.41 2.30 -34.51
C TRP A 205 -22.32 3.52 -34.41
N VAL A 206 -21.76 4.75 -34.43
CA VAL A 206 -22.59 5.96 -34.28
C VAL A 206 -23.50 6.20 -35.49
N LEU A 207 -23.14 5.73 -36.68
CA LEU A 207 -23.95 5.79 -37.90
C LEU A 207 -24.94 4.61 -38.05
N GLY A 208 -24.99 3.71 -37.06
CA GLY A 208 -25.97 2.62 -36.95
C GLY A 208 -25.57 1.29 -37.58
N TYR A 209 -24.32 1.15 -38.02
CA TYR A 209 -23.68 -0.11 -38.38
C TYR A 209 -23.00 -0.76 -37.17
N LYS A 210 -22.55 -2.00 -37.30
CA LYS A 210 -21.94 -2.76 -36.21
C LYS A 210 -20.68 -3.50 -36.67
N VAL A 211 -19.80 -3.77 -35.70
CA VAL A 211 -18.56 -4.52 -35.89
C VAL A 211 -18.59 -5.79 -35.04
N ARG A 212 -18.28 -6.93 -35.66
CA ARG A 212 -18.26 -8.25 -35.01
C ARG A 212 -16.84 -8.81 -34.93
N PHE A 213 -16.50 -9.42 -33.80
CA PHE A 213 -15.33 -10.28 -33.67
C PHE A 213 -15.68 -11.71 -34.06
N CYS A 214 -14.88 -12.33 -34.92
CA CYS A 214 -14.94 -13.75 -35.23
C CYS A 214 -13.91 -14.52 -34.39
N SER A 215 -14.37 -15.45 -33.55
CA SER A 215 -13.49 -16.22 -32.66
C SER A 215 -12.71 -17.33 -33.38
N LYS A 216 -13.23 -17.81 -34.51
CA LYS A 216 -12.68 -18.93 -35.30
C LYS A 216 -11.67 -18.48 -36.35
N ALA A 217 -11.85 -17.30 -36.95
CA ALA A 217 -10.94 -16.79 -37.97
C ALA A 217 -9.60 -16.39 -37.32
N ILE A 218 -8.53 -17.14 -37.64
CA ILE A 218 -7.20 -16.91 -37.08
C ILE A 218 -6.29 -16.21 -38.10
N CYS A 219 -5.65 -15.13 -37.64
CA CYS A 219 -4.59 -14.42 -38.35
C CYS A 219 -3.32 -14.41 -37.47
N TYR A 220 -2.15 -14.43 -38.10
CA TYR A 220 -0.85 -14.37 -37.43
C TYR A 220 -0.11 -13.11 -37.86
N HIS A 221 0.36 -12.33 -36.90
CA HIS A 221 0.99 -11.03 -37.14
C HIS A 221 2.46 -11.05 -36.78
N ARG A 222 3.30 -10.56 -37.69
CA ARG A 222 4.74 -10.38 -37.46
C ARG A 222 5.02 -9.03 -36.80
N HIS A 223 4.52 -8.88 -35.57
CA HIS A 223 4.68 -7.70 -34.72
C HIS A 223 6.13 -7.16 -34.78
N ASN A 224 6.30 -5.86 -35.02
CA ASN A 224 7.58 -5.11 -35.15
C ASN A 224 8.29 -5.07 -36.54
N GLY A 225 7.64 -5.39 -37.66
CA GLY A 225 8.25 -5.21 -39.00
C GLY A 225 8.66 -3.76 -39.30
N THR A 226 7.82 -2.80 -38.93
CA THR A 226 7.96 -1.38 -39.32
C THR A 226 7.98 -0.42 -38.12
N SER A 227 7.30 -0.76 -37.02
CA SER A 227 7.09 0.11 -35.84
C SER A 227 8.36 0.46 -35.06
N LYS A 228 9.35 -0.45 -34.98
CA LYS A 228 10.64 -0.22 -34.28
C LYS A 228 11.50 0.89 -34.88
N LYS A 229 11.17 1.36 -36.09
CA LYS A 229 11.91 2.43 -36.79
C LYS A 229 11.39 3.84 -36.45
N PHE A 230 10.27 3.96 -35.73
CA PHE A 230 9.70 5.26 -35.38
C PHE A 230 10.24 5.78 -34.04
N ASN A 231 10.58 7.08 -34.01
CA ASN A 231 10.97 7.76 -32.78
C ASN A 231 9.80 7.79 -31.79
N GLN A 232 10.07 7.48 -30.52
CA GLN A 232 9.04 7.36 -29.48
C GLN A 232 8.23 8.66 -29.27
N HIS A 233 8.86 9.84 -29.35
CA HIS A 233 8.13 11.13 -29.24
C HIS A 233 7.14 11.34 -30.40
N LYS A 234 7.47 10.90 -31.63
CA LYS A 234 6.57 10.99 -32.79
C LYS A 234 5.38 10.05 -32.62
N MET A 235 5.63 8.85 -32.11
CA MET A 235 4.56 7.89 -31.80
C MET A 235 3.62 8.41 -30.71
N LYS A 236 4.17 8.92 -29.59
CA LYS A 236 3.37 9.55 -28.51
C LYS A 236 2.52 10.70 -29.07
N THR A 237 3.12 11.58 -29.88
CA THR A 237 2.40 12.68 -30.53
C THR A 237 1.25 12.17 -31.41
N LEU A 238 1.46 11.13 -32.21
CA LEU A 238 0.39 10.53 -33.03
C LEU A 238 -0.73 9.95 -32.17
N PHE A 239 -0.41 9.22 -31.09
CA PHE A 239 -1.43 8.66 -30.20
C PHE A 239 -2.25 9.75 -29.51
N GLU A 240 -1.60 10.77 -28.95
CA GLU A 240 -2.27 11.91 -28.31
C GLU A 240 -3.16 12.67 -29.30
N ARG A 241 -2.62 13.01 -30.48
CA ARG A 241 -3.32 13.76 -31.52
C ARG A 241 -4.50 12.96 -32.08
N ASN A 242 -4.29 11.68 -32.41
CA ASN A 242 -5.33 10.88 -33.04
C ASN A 242 -6.45 10.52 -32.04
N ALA A 243 -6.13 10.32 -30.76
CA ALA A 243 -7.13 10.21 -29.69
C ALA A 243 -8.00 11.47 -29.62
N LEU A 244 -7.36 12.66 -29.61
CA LEU A 244 -8.06 13.95 -29.63
C LEU A 244 -8.96 14.12 -30.86
N TYR A 245 -8.47 13.80 -32.05
CA TYR A 245 -9.25 13.90 -33.29
C TYR A 245 -10.46 12.97 -33.24
N THR A 246 -10.27 11.76 -32.70
CA THR A 246 -11.33 10.75 -32.58
C THR A 246 -12.45 11.23 -31.67
N ILE A 247 -12.14 11.74 -30.47
CA ILE A 247 -13.19 12.24 -29.56
C ILE A 247 -13.83 13.53 -30.06
N TYR A 248 -13.04 14.42 -30.69
CA TYR A 248 -13.54 15.67 -31.24
C TYR A 248 -14.54 15.41 -32.35
N LYS A 249 -14.28 14.43 -33.24
CA LYS A 249 -15.21 14.11 -34.33
C LYS A 249 -16.41 13.32 -33.84
N ASN A 250 -16.19 12.30 -33.01
CA ASN A 250 -17.19 11.27 -32.77
C ASN A 250 -18.17 11.66 -31.67
N TYR A 251 -17.78 12.17 -30.50
CA TYR A 251 -18.75 12.45 -29.41
C TYR A 251 -19.94 13.28 -29.85
N SER A 252 -21.12 13.00 -29.32
CA SER A 252 -22.32 13.77 -29.67
C SER A 252 -22.17 15.25 -29.31
N SER A 253 -22.98 16.12 -29.93
CA SER A 253 -23.02 17.54 -29.55
C SER A 253 -23.45 17.75 -28.09
N GLU A 254 -24.29 16.88 -27.54
CA GLU A 254 -24.72 16.89 -26.13
C GLU A 254 -23.57 16.61 -25.16
N ASN A 255 -22.60 15.79 -25.57
CA ASN A 255 -21.47 15.34 -24.76
C ASN A 255 -20.14 15.99 -25.18
N PHE A 256 -20.18 17.12 -25.90
CA PHE A 256 -18.97 17.73 -26.44
C PHE A 256 -18.03 18.28 -25.35
N ASP A 257 -18.57 18.63 -24.18
CA ASP A 257 -17.80 19.05 -23.01
C ASP A 257 -16.89 17.96 -22.43
N ILE A 258 -17.08 16.69 -22.80
CA ILE A 258 -16.10 15.62 -22.54
C ILE A 258 -14.76 15.92 -23.21
N VAL A 259 -14.76 16.56 -24.38
CA VAL A 259 -13.54 16.98 -25.07
C VAL A 259 -12.80 18.05 -24.26
N LEU A 260 -13.54 19.01 -23.68
CA LEU A 260 -12.97 20.02 -22.78
C LEU A 260 -12.43 19.38 -21.49
N CYS A 261 -13.17 18.43 -20.91
CA CYS A 261 -12.70 17.64 -19.78
C CYS A 261 -11.35 16.96 -20.09
N ASN A 262 -11.20 16.34 -21.26
CA ASN A 262 -9.94 15.73 -21.66
C ASN A 262 -8.82 16.76 -21.86
N LEU A 263 -9.09 17.91 -22.47
CA LEU A 263 -8.07 18.97 -22.63
C LEU A 263 -7.55 19.46 -21.27
N LEU A 264 -8.41 19.63 -20.27
CA LEU A 264 -8.01 19.98 -18.91
C LEU A 264 -7.14 18.89 -18.25
N LEU A 265 -7.46 17.62 -18.50
CA LEU A 265 -6.62 16.51 -18.05
C LEU A 265 -5.26 16.47 -18.77
N MET A 266 -5.23 16.75 -20.08
CA MET A 266 -3.97 16.86 -20.83
C MET A 266 -3.06 17.94 -20.27
N ILE A 267 -3.62 19.10 -19.89
CA ILE A 267 -2.84 20.18 -19.26
C ILE A 267 -2.21 19.70 -17.94
N GLN A 268 -2.95 18.94 -17.13
CA GLN A 268 -2.42 18.36 -15.89
C GLN A 268 -1.30 17.36 -16.18
N ARG A 269 -1.47 16.50 -17.20
CA ARG A 269 -0.42 15.57 -17.63
C ARG A 269 0.83 16.30 -18.09
N ILE A 270 0.68 17.39 -18.86
CA ILE A 270 1.81 18.23 -19.29
C ILE A 270 2.53 18.82 -18.08
N GLN A 271 1.80 19.34 -17.10
CA GLN A 271 2.40 19.86 -15.86
C GLN A 271 3.20 18.77 -15.12
N MET A 272 2.67 17.55 -15.05
CA MET A 272 3.33 16.41 -14.41
C MET A 272 4.55 15.91 -15.21
N ASP A 273 4.43 15.77 -16.54
CA ASP A 273 5.52 15.39 -17.45
C ASP A 273 6.69 16.38 -17.36
N LEU A 274 6.39 17.66 -17.20
CA LEU A 274 7.39 18.72 -17.02
C LEU A 274 7.81 18.93 -15.57
N LYS A 275 7.24 18.18 -14.61
CA LYS A 275 7.49 18.29 -13.16
C LYS A 275 7.38 19.73 -12.62
N VAL A 276 6.41 20.49 -13.12
CA VAL A 276 6.22 21.90 -12.76
C VAL A 276 5.33 22.01 -11.52
N ASP A 277 5.86 22.57 -10.42
CA ASP A 277 5.05 22.90 -9.24
C ASP A 277 4.31 24.23 -9.46
N SER A 278 3.04 24.29 -9.06
CA SER A 278 2.27 25.53 -9.12
C SER A 278 2.76 26.57 -8.12
N ASP A 279 3.36 26.13 -7.01
CA ASP A 279 3.83 27.01 -5.94
C ASP A 279 5.04 27.86 -6.37
N ASP A 280 5.79 27.40 -7.39
CA ASP A 280 6.90 28.12 -8.02
C ASP A 280 6.41 29.35 -8.82
N PHE A 281 5.13 29.37 -9.18
CA PHE A 281 4.50 30.46 -9.92
C PHE A 281 3.56 31.29 -9.04
N ASP A 282 3.42 30.98 -7.74
CA ASP A 282 2.64 31.80 -6.81
C ASP A 282 3.44 33.07 -6.48
N ILE A 283 2.91 34.23 -6.88
CA ILE A 283 3.50 35.55 -6.62
C ILE A 283 3.70 35.84 -5.12
N LYS A 284 3.02 35.10 -4.24
CA LYS A 284 3.19 35.20 -2.78
C LYS A 284 4.44 34.48 -2.27
N ASN A 285 5.01 33.59 -3.06
CA ASN A 285 6.19 32.83 -2.71
C ASN A 285 7.43 33.67 -3.08
N SER A 286 8.12 34.22 -2.09
CA SER A 286 9.29 35.09 -2.30
C SER A 286 10.56 34.34 -2.68
N ASP A 287 10.53 33.01 -2.57
CA ASP A 287 11.66 32.11 -2.78
C ASP A 287 11.55 31.45 -4.15
N SER A 288 11.87 32.17 -5.22
CA SER A 288 12.11 31.52 -6.52
C SER A 288 13.40 32.04 -7.15
N ALA A 289 14.49 31.35 -6.85
CA ALA A 289 15.64 31.28 -7.74
C ALA A 289 15.23 30.53 -9.03
N PHE A 290 15.97 30.73 -10.12
CA PHE A 290 15.79 30.02 -11.39
C PHE A 290 15.50 28.52 -11.16
N PHE A 291 14.37 28.03 -11.66
CA PHE A 291 14.08 26.59 -11.73
C PHE A 291 14.39 26.10 -13.14
N GLU A 292 15.15 25.01 -13.25
CA GLU A 292 15.40 24.33 -14.52
C GLU A 292 14.35 23.24 -14.70
N ILE A 293 13.71 23.21 -15.87
CA ILE A 293 12.80 22.14 -16.26
C ILE A 293 13.63 21.03 -16.89
N ASP A 294 13.81 19.93 -16.17
CA ASP A 294 14.33 18.68 -16.72
C ASP A 294 13.28 18.11 -17.70
N SER A 295 13.53 18.21 -19.02
CA SER A 295 12.59 17.79 -20.05
C SER A 295 13.22 16.99 -21.18
N ASP A 296 12.55 15.90 -21.57
CA ASP A 296 12.81 15.12 -22.79
C ASP A 296 11.80 15.53 -23.88
N GLU A 297 12.13 15.30 -25.16
CA GLU A 297 11.27 15.60 -26.33
C GLU A 297 9.87 14.98 -26.20
N LYS A 298 9.74 13.86 -25.49
CA LYS A 298 8.46 13.18 -25.22
C LYS A 298 7.52 13.98 -24.31
N ASN A 299 8.05 14.85 -23.45
CA ASN A 299 7.25 15.64 -22.51
C ASN A 299 6.42 16.70 -23.23
N PHE A 300 6.81 17.06 -24.46
CA PHE A 300 6.10 18.04 -25.30
C PHE A 300 5.10 17.42 -26.27
N SER A 301 4.99 16.09 -26.35
CA SER A 301 4.13 15.41 -27.34
C SER A 301 2.65 15.79 -27.20
N SER A 302 2.14 15.90 -25.97
CA SER A 302 0.75 16.30 -25.69
C SER A 302 0.49 17.76 -26.08
N LEU A 303 1.48 18.64 -25.90
CA LEU A 303 1.39 20.05 -26.31
C LEU A 303 1.33 20.17 -27.85
N VAL A 304 2.18 19.42 -28.56
CA VAL A 304 2.17 19.38 -30.03
C VAL A 304 0.83 18.83 -30.55
N ALA A 305 0.29 17.79 -29.91
CA ALA A 305 -1.00 17.22 -30.27
C ALA A 305 -2.16 18.22 -30.13
N ILE A 306 -2.17 19.03 -29.06
CA ILE A 306 -3.15 20.11 -28.87
C ILE A 306 -3.00 21.16 -29.98
N ASN A 307 -1.77 21.56 -30.32
CA ASN A 307 -1.57 22.52 -31.40
C ASN A 307 -2.07 21.99 -32.75
N ASN A 308 -1.83 20.70 -33.04
CA ASN A 308 -2.32 20.06 -34.26
C ASN A 308 -3.85 20.07 -34.36
N LEU A 309 -4.58 19.90 -33.25
CA LEU A 309 -6.04 20.05 -33.23
C LEU A 309 -6.46 21.44 -33.70
N THR A 310 -5.80 22.50 -33.19
CA THR A 310 -6.06 23.88 -33.60
C THR A 310 -5.77 24.10 -35.08
N ASP A 311 -4.62 23.61 -35.58
CA ASP A 311 -4.20 23.75 -36.98
C ASP A 311 -5.20 23.10 -37.96
N ASN A 312 -5.90 22.05 -37.52
CA ASN A 312 -6.80 21.24 -38.36
C ASN A 312 -8.29 21.42 -38.02
N LEU A 313 -8.64 22.38 -37.16
CA LEU A 313 -9.96 22.49 -36.55
C LEU A 313 -11.10 22.66 -37.58
N VAL A 314 -10.88 23.48 -38.62
CA VAL A 314 -11.89 23.73 -39.67
C VAL A 314 -12.28 22.42 -40.36
N ARG A 315 -11.29 21.65 -40.83
CA ARG A 315 -11.51 20.38 -41.52
C ARG A 315 -12.10 19.31 -40.58
N LEU A 316 -11.64 19.26 -39.33
CA LEU A 316 -12.21 18.32 -38.35
C LEU A 316 -13.66 18.65 -38.01
N ASN A 317 -14.02 19.94 -37.97
CA ASN A 317 -15.38 20.37 -37.74
C ASN A 317 -16.31 19.98 -38.90
N GLU A 318 -15.87 20.09 -40.16
CA GLU A 318 -16.65 19.60 -41.32
C GLU A 318 -16.98 18.10 -41.19
N LYS A 319 -15.97 17.29 -40.84
CA LYS A 319 -16.14 15.84 -40.59
C LYS A 319 -17.06 15.57 -39.41
N ARG A 320 -16.92 16.34 -38.33
CA ARG A 320 -17.81 16.27 -37.16
C ARG A 320 -19.25 16.54 -37.58
N GLN A 321 -19.52 17.60 -38.33
CA GLN A 321 -20.88 17.92 -38.79
C GLN A 321 -21.49 16.78 -39.59
N TYR A 322 -20.71 16.14 -40.49
CA TYR A 322 -21.18 14.95 -41.19
C TYR A 322 -21.58 13.82 -40.23
N ILE A 323 -20.72 13.49 -39.26
CA ILE A 323 -21.00 12.43 -38.28
C ILE A 323 -22.24 12.76 -37.45
N GLN A 324 -22.35 14.00 -36.95
CA GLN A 324 -23.47 14.40 -36.10
C GLN A 324 -24.80 14.44 -36.86
N ASN A 325 -24.80 14.90 -38.12
CA ASN A 325 -26.00 14.94 -38.96
C ASN A 325 -26.52 13.55 -39.34
N ASN A 326 -25.65 12.54 -39.36
CA ASN A 326 -26.00 11.17 -39.75
C ASN A 326 -26.02 10.18 -38.57
N ARG A 327 -25.80 10.67 -37.35
CA ARG A 327 -25.76 9.84 -36.13
C ARG A 327 -27.11 9.19 -35.85
N LYS A 328 -27.08 7.88 -35.58
CA LYS A 328 -28.26 7.05 -35.24
C LYS A 328 -28.21 6.48 -33.82
N ILE A 329 -27.02 6.36 -33.22
CA ILE A 329 -26.81 5.77 -31.88
C ILE A 329 -26.32 6.85 -30.91
N LYS A 330 -26.79 6.83 -29.65
CA LYS A 330 -26.33 7.77 -28.60
C LYS A 330 -25.04 7.26 -27.95
N ASP A 331 -24.25 8.16 -27.37
CA ASP A 331 -22.96 7.77 -26.76
C ASP A 331 -23.15 6.77 -25.59
N LYS A 332 -24.16 6.96 -24.74
CA LYS A 332 -24.48 6.02 -23.64
C LYS A 332 -24.82 4.59 -24.10
N ASP A 333 -25.30 4.43 -25.34
CA ASP A 333 -25.65 3.13 -25.88
C ASP A 333 -24.39 2.34 -26.31
N LEU A 334 -23.23 3.01 -26.40
CA LEU A 334 -21.93 2.40 -26.67
C LEU A 334 -21.27 1.79 -25.42
N LYS A 335 -21.85 1.95 -24.21
CA LYS A 335 -21.24 1.52 -22.94
C LYS A 335 -20.80 0.05 -22.89
N LYS A 336 -21.49 -0.84 -23.63
CA LYS A 336 -21.13 -2.27 -23.70
C LYS A 336 -19.87 -2.54 -24.52
N LEU A 337 -19.54 -1.64 -25.44
CA LEU A 337 -18.38 -1.72 -26.34
C LEU A 337 -17.17 -0.99 -25.76
N ILE A 338 -17.39 -0.21 -24.69
CA ILE A 338 -16.37 0.57 -24.01
C ILE A 338 -16.22 0.08 -22.57
N PRO A 339 -15.63 -1.11 -22.34
CA PRO A 339 -15.40 -1.61 -20.99
C PRO A 339 -14.29 -0.81 -20.30
N ASN A 340 -14.57 -0.20 -19.15
CA ASN A 340 -13.68 0.74 -18.44
C ASN A 340 -13.44 2.08 -19.18
N PRO A 341 -14.50 2.82 -19.53
CA PRO A 341 -14.37 4.10 -20.22
C PRO A 341 -13.55 5.11 -19.40
N LEU A 342 -13.64 5.06 -18.08
CA LEU A 342 -12.98 6.02 -17.19
C LEU A 342 -11.56 5.63 -16.81
N MET A 343 -10.93 4.73 -17.57
CA MET A 343 -9.52 4.41 -17.37
C MET A 343 -8.68 5.70 -17.52
N PRO A 344 -8.04 6.19 -16.44
CA PRO A 344 -7.06 7.27 -16.51
C PRO A 344 -5.91 6.83 -17.42
N PHE A 345 -5.48 7.73 -18.30
CA PHE A 345 -4.37 7.50 -19.23
C PHE A 345 -3.40 8.69 -19.19
N PRO A 346 -2.08 8.49 -19.36
CA PRO A 346 -1.33 7.23 -19.32
C PRO A 346 -1.57 6.39 -18.06
N VAL A 347 -1.46 5.06 -18.19
CA VAL A 347 -1.58 4.11 -17.07
C VAL A 347 -0.57 4.42 -15.97
N GLU A 348 0.56 5.04 -16.30
CA GLU A 348 1.59 5.48 -15.36
C GLU A 348 1.04 6.46 -14.30
N TYR A 349 0.04 7.29 -14.65
CA TYR A 349 -0.62 8.19 -13.69
C TYR A 349 -1.81 7.56 -12.98
N TYR A 350 -2.17 6.32 -13.30
CA TYR A 350 -3.23 5.59 -12.60
C TYR A 350 -2.94 5.49 -11.10
N HIS A 351 -1.66 5.53 -10.71
CA HIS A 351 -1.24 5.45 -9.32
C HIS A 351 -0.95 6.81 -8.68
N ASP A 352 -1.09 7.92 -9.41
CA ASP A 352 -0.89 9.26 -8.87
C ASP A 352 -2.21 9.81 -8.30
N TYR A 353 -2.26 9.93 -6.96
CA TYR A 353 -3.46 10.41 -6.27
C TYR A 353 -3.84 11.85 -6.63
N LYS A 354 -2.86 12.76 -6.81
CA LYS A 354 -3.16 14.16 -7.15
C LYS A 354 -3.82 14.24 -8.52
N TYR A 355 -3.37 13.42 -9.47
CA TYR A 355 -4.01 13.26 -10.77
C TYR A 355 -5.40 12.64 -10.64
N LEU A 356 -5.56 11.55 -9.90
CA LEU A 356 -6.87 10.88 -9.72
C LEU A 356 -7.92 11.75 -9.01
N ASP A 357 -7.54 12.59 -8.05
CA ASP A 357 -8.46 13.53 -7.38
C ASP A 357 -8.97 14.59 -8.37
N LYS A 358 -8.05 15.22 -9.12
CA LYS A 358 -8.41 16.17 -10.17
C LYS A 358 -9.22 15.50 -11.29
N PHE A 359 -8.88 14.26 -11.64
CA PHE A 359 -9.62 13.43 -12.57
C PHE A 359 -11.07 13.23 -12.12
N GLN A 360 -11.30 12.76 -10.90
CA GLN A 360 -12.65 12.59 -10.37
C GLN A 360 -13.43 13.91 -10.29
N LYS A 361 -12.77 15.02 -9.88
CA LYS A 361 -13.39 16.35 -9.86
C LYS A 361 -13.89 16.76 -11.24
N LEU A 362 -13.07 16.55 -12.27
CA LEU A 362 -13.45 16.85 -13.65
C LEU A 362 -14.59 15.94 -14.14
N LEU A 363 -14.52 14.63 -13.86
CA LEU A 363 -15.63 13.71 -14.20
C LEU A 363 -16.96 14.16 -13.58
N ASN A 364 -16.94 14.59 -12.32
CA ASN A 364 -18.12 15.06 -11.61
C ASN A 364 -18.63 16.40 -12.18
N VAL A 365 -17.75 17.36 -12.47
CA VAL A 365 -18.14 18.68 -13.01
C VAL A 365 -18.79 18.56 -14.38
N TYR A 366 -18.27 17.67 -15.24
CA TYR A 366 -18.78 17.46 -16.59
C TYR A 366 -19.84 16.35 -16.69
N ASN A 367 -20.24 15.76 -15.56
CA ASN A 367 -21.22 14.65 -15.47
C ASN A 367 -20.90 13.49 -16.42
N VAL A 368 -19.61 13.16 -16.59
CA VAL A 368 -19.15 12.16 -17.58
C VAL A 368 -19.75 10.78 -17.29
N GLU A 369 -19.82 10.41 -16.01
CA GLU A 369 -20.41 9.16 -15.53
C GLU A 369 -21.88 9.02 -15.92
N GLU A 370 -22.68 10.07 -15.71
CA GLU A 370 -24.10 10.08 -16.04
C GLU A 370 -24.34 10.08 -17.55
N LYS A 371 -23.56 10.87 -18.29
CA LYS A 371 -23.65 11.01 -19.76
C LYS A 371 -23.36 9.72 -20.51
N LEU A 372 -22.43 8.92 -19.97
CA LEU A 372 -22.01 7.67 -20.57
C LEU A 372 -22.64 6.45 -19.88
N ASP A 373 -23.42 6.64 -18.80
CA ASP A 373 -24.05 5.59 -17.98
C ASP A 373 -23.04 4.56 -17.45
N ILE A 374 -21.98 5.09 -16.83
CA ILE A 374 -20.77 4.38 -16.38
C ILE A 374 -20.38 4.91 -14.99
N LYS A 375 -19.69 4.11 -14.19
CA LYS A 375 -19.16 4.54 -12.88
C LYS A 375 -17.66 4.33 -12.82
N PHE A 376 -16.94 5.29 -12.26
CA PHE A 376 -15.52 5.14 -11.96
C PHE A 376 -15.40 4.14 -10.81
N LYS A 377 -14.63 3.09 -11.06
CA LYS A 377 -14.32 2.07 -10.07
C LYS A 377 -12.85 2.19 -9.72
N ARG A 378 -12.55 2.22 -8.43
CA ARG A 378 -11.17 2.13 -7.94
C ARG A 378 -10.76 0.68 -7.78
N LYS A 379 -9.47 0.41 -7.91
CA LYS A 379 -8.91 -0.91 -7.59
C LYS A 379 -8.55 -0.94 -6.11
N ILE A 380 -9.26 -1.75 -5.32
CA ILE A 380 -9.08 -1.88 -3.88
C ILE A 380 -8.45 -3.23 -3.56
N LEU A 381 -7.30 -3.21 -2.90
CA LEU A 381 -6.69 -4.40 -2.33
C LEU A 381 -7.11 -4.55 -0.87
N LEU A 382 -7.74 -5.68 -0.56
CA LEU A 382 -8.01 -6.13 0.81
C LEU A 382 -6.99 -7.22 1.16
N ILE A 383 -6.21 -7.06 2.24
CA ILE A 383 -5.23 -8.07 2.67
C ILE A 383 -5.70 -8.75 3.96
N SER A 384 -6.18 -9.98 3.84
CA SER A 384 -6.57 -10.78 5.00
C SER A 384 -5.34 -11.43 5.64
N ASN A 385 -5.16 -11.26 6.95
CA ASN A 385 -4.15 -11.98 7.72
C ASN A 385 -4.59 -13.41 8.10
N GLU A 386 -5.90 -13.67 8.06
CA GLU A 386 -6.47 -14.98 8.40
C GLU A 386 -6.87 -15.75 7.12
N PRO A 387 -6.78 -17.08 7.15
CA PRO A 387 -7.29 -17.91 6.07
C PRO A 387 -8.77 -17.67 5.79
N ILE A 388 -9.14 -17.71 4.50
CA ILE A 388 -10.52 -17.66 4.03
C ILE A 388 -10.86 -19.01 3.39
N ALA A 389 -11.77 -19.74 4.03
CA ALA A 389 -12.16 -21.10 3.69
C ALA A 389 -13.61 -21.37 4.13
N LYS A 390 -14.10 -22.62 4.11
CA LYS A 390 -15.44 -22.95 4.63
C LYS A 390 -15.57 -22.74 6.15
N LYS A 391 -14.48 -22.96 6.87
CA LYS A 391 -14.34 -22.75 8.32
C LYS A 391 -13.50 -21.49 8.53
N MET A 392 -14.14 -20.40 8.98
CA MET A 392 -13.48 -19.10 9.15
C MET A 392 -13.57 -18.59 10.60
N ALA A 393 -12.55 -17.85 11.00
CA ALA A 393 -12.54 -17.03 12.21
C ALA A 393 -13.00 -15.59 11.90
N GLY A 394 -13.15 -14.77 12.95
CA GLY A 394 -13.62 -13.38 12.84
C GLY A 394 -12.90 -12.56 11.77
N PRO A 395 -11.57 -12.34 11.87
CA PRO A 395 -10.87 -11.50 10.90
C PRO A 395 -11.05 -11.95 9.44
N GLY A 396 -11.02 -13.26 9.18
CA GLY A 396 -11.27 -13.82 7.84
C GLY A 396 -12.69 -13.53 7.32
N ILE A 397 -13.72 -13.70 8.18
CA ILE A 397 -15.11 -13.34 7.84
C ILE A 397 -15.23 -11.85 7.52
N ARG A 398 -14.55 -10.99 8.29
CA ARG A 398 -14.60 -9.54 8.08
C ARG A 398 -14.05 -9.15 6.71
N TYR A 399 -12.89 -9.66 6.32
CA TYR A 399 -12.30 -9.37 5.01
C TYR A 399 -13.08 -10.00 3.85
N TRP A 400 -13.67 -11.18 4.06
CA TRP A 400 -14.58 -11.80 3.11
C TRP A 400 -15.83 -10.94 2.84
N GLU A 401 -16.50 -10.47 3.90
CA GLU A 401 -17.69 -9.63 3.76
C GLU A 401 -17.33 -8.20 3.29
N PHE A 402 -16.13 -7.71 3.63
CA PHE A 402 -15.60 -6.48 3.04
C PHE A 402 -15.48 -6.58 1.52
N ALA A 403 -14.92 -7.68 1.02
CA ALA A 403 -14.78 -7.90 -0.41
C ALA A 403 -16.14 -7.95 -1.13
N LYS A 404 -17.11 -8.66 -0.54
CA LYS A 404 -18.48 -8.77 -1.09
C LYS A 404 -19.23 -7.45 -1.15
N GLU A 405 -19.10 -6.59 -0.14
CA GLU A 405 -19.82 -5.31 -0.15
C GLU A 405 -19.09 -4.26 -1.00
N LEU A 406 -17.75 -4.19 -0.95
CA LEU A 406 -16.97 -3.22 -1.75
C LEU A 406 -17.02 -3.51 -3.25
N SER A 407 -17.06 -4.78 -3.66
CA SER A 407 -17.10 -5.20 -5.08
C SER A 407 -18.35 -4.74 -5.83
N LYS A 408 -19.42 -4.39 -5.10
CA LYS A 408 -20.63 -3.75 -5.68
C LYS A 408 -20.35 -2.37 -6.25
N TYR A 409 -19.30 -1.70 -5.77
CA TYR A 409 -18.98 -0.30 -6.08
C TYR A 409 -17.63 -0.13 -6.76
N ASN A 410 -16.66 -1.01 -6.48
CA ASN A 410 -15.26 -0.90 -6.89
C ASN A 410 -14.73 -2.24 -7.43
N ASP A 411 -13.58 -2.21 -8.10
CA ASP A 411 -12.89 -3.43 -8.50
C ASP A 411 -12.03 -3.91 -7.32
N VAL A 412 -12.36 -5.07 -6.76
CA VAL A 412 -11.75 -5.56 -5.53
C VAL A 412 -10.84 -6.74 -5.81
N VAL A 413 -9.66 -6.72 -5.18
CA VAL A 413 -8.75 -7.85 -5.07
C VAL A 413 -8.67 -8.22 -3.58
N LEU A 414 -8.97 -9.46 -3.24
CA LEU A 414 -8.85 -10.01 -1.89
C LEU A 414 -7.62 -10.91 -1.83
N ALA A 415 -6.59 -10.47 -1.10
CA ALA A 415 -5.41 -11.27 -0.85
C ALA A 415 -5.59 -12.17 0.39
N ILE A 416 -5.32 -13.46 0.23
CA ILE A 416 -5.52 -14.49 1.27
C ILE A 416 -4.26 -15.34 1.49
N PRO A 417 -3.98 -15.79 2.74
CA PRO A 417 -2.77 -16.53 3.09
C PRO A 417 -2.88 -18.05 2.86
N ASN A 418 -3.84 -18.50 2.06
CA ASN A 418 -4.14 -19.91 1.81
C ASN A 418 -4.59 -20.14 0.36
N GLU A 419 -4.56 -21.38 -0.10
CA GLU A 419 -5.18 -21.76 -1.38
C GLU A 419 -6.69 -21.51 -1.33
N ASN A 420 -7.25 -20.98 -2.42
CA ASN A 420 -8.68 -20.71 -2.49
C ASN A 420 -9.49 -22.01 -2.58
N GLU A 421 -10.18 -22.36 -1.48
CA GLU A 421 -11.07 -23.53 -1.40
C GLU A 421 -12.53 -23.22 -1.79
N ILE A 422 -12.85 -21.96 -2.13
CA ILE A 422 -14.21 -21.50 -2.40
C ILE A 422 -14.48 -21.56 -3.90
N ASP A 423 -15.18 -22.60 -4.35
CA ASP A 423 -15.60 -22.82 -5.73
C ASP A 423 -16.95 -22.14 -6.05
N ILE A 424 -16.98 -20.82 -5.94
CA ILE A 424 -18.16 -20.00 -6.27
C ILE A 424 -17.70 -18.90 -7.23
N LYS A 425 -18.54 -18.54 -8.20
CA LYS A 425 -18.29 -17.37 -9.05
C LYS A 425 -18.34 -16.10 -8.19
N LEU A 426 -17.21 -15.43 -8.05
CA LEU A 426 -17.08 -14.19 -7.27
C LEU A 426 -17.13 -12.96 -8.19
N ASP A 427 -17.61 -11.85 -7.65
CA ASP A 427 -17.60 -10.53 -8.29
C ASP A 427 -16.28 -9.76 -8.03
N PHE A 428 -15.29 -10.42 -7.42
CA PHE A 428 -13.97 -9.88 -7.09
C PHE A 428 -12.88 -10.94 -7.32
N GLU A 429 -11.64 -10.47 -7.49
CA GLU A 429 -10.47 -11.33 -7.69
C GLU A 429 -9.91 -11.81 -6.35
N ILE A 430 -9.39 -13.03 -6.31
CA ILE A 430 -8.63 -13.56 -5.16
C ILE A 430 -7.17 -13.72 -5.56
N VAL A 431 -6.27 -13.24 -4.70
CA VAL A 431 -4.82 -13.43 -4.83
C VAL A 431 -4.31 -14.20 -3.62
N GLU A 432 -3.72 -15.37 -3.87
CA GLU A 432 -3.10 -16.17 -2.82
C GLU A 432 -1.68 -15.67 -2.55
N TYR A 433 -1.25 -15.69 -1.29
CA TYR A 433 0.13 -15.41 -0.91
C TYR A 433 0.61 -16.35 0.19
N GLU A 434 1.93 -16.57 0.20
CA GLU A 434 2.61 -17.32 1.27
C GLU A 434 3.65 -16.41 1.92
N LEU A 435 3.88 -16.60 3.22
CA LEU A 435 4.98 -15.92 3.91
C LEU A 435 6.32 -16.33 3.27
N GLY A 436 7.11 -15.34 2.84
CA GLY A 436 8.35 -15.55 2.09
C GLY A 436 8.19 -15.67 0.56
N LYS A 437 6.97 -15.78 0.03
CA LYS A 437 6.66 -15.75 -1.41
C LYS A 437 5.41 -14.90 -1.68
N ALA A 438 5.60 -13.58 -1.61
CA ALA A 438 4.51 -12.61 -1.72
C ALA A 438 4.43 -11.89 -3.07
N ASP A 439 5.06 -12.39 -4.15
CA ASP A 439 5.16 -11.68 -5.44
C ASP A 439 3.79 -11.28 -6.02
N LYS A 440 2.80 -12.17 -5.92
CA LYS A 440 1.43 -11.87 -6.38
C LYS A 440 0.77 -10.77 -5.54
N LEU A 441 0.95 -10.80 -4.23
CA LEU A 441 0.46 -9.78 -3.30
C LEU A 441 1.13 -8.42 -3.57
N ILE A 442 2.45 -8.41 -3.76
CA ILE A 442 3.22 -7.22 -4.11
C ILE A 442 2.75 -6.63 -5.44
N LYS A 443 2.57 -7.47 -6.46
CA LYS A 443 2.00 -7.04 -7.74
C LYS A 443 0.60 -6.42 -7.56
N ALA A 444 -0.28 -7.08 -6.82
CA ALA A 444 -1.62 -6.56 -6.54
C ALA A 444 -1.57 -5.22 -5.79
N ALA A 445 -0.63 -5.04 -4.86
CA ALA A 445 -0.43 -3.81 -4.11
C ALA A 445 0.04 -2.66 -5.01
N HIS A 446 0.95 -2.91 -5.95
CA HIS A 446 1.35 -1.92 -6.96
C HIS A 446 0.20 -1.49 -7.87
N GLU A 447 -0.64 -2.43 -8.29
CA GLU A 447 -1.76 -2.17 -9.19
C GLU A 447 -2.97 -1.50 -8.53
N SER A 448 -3.02 -1.44 -7.19
CA SER A 448 -4.18 -0.93 -6.45
C SER A 448 -4.07 0.56 -6.12
N ASP A 449 -5.23 1.19 -5.96
CA ASP A 449 -5.39 2.60 -5.58
C ASP A 449 -5.45 2.76 -4.05
N VAL A 450 -6.18 1.84 -3.41
CA VAL A 450 -6.40 1.81 -1.96
C VAL A 450 -6.04 0.42 -1.45
N ILE A 451 -5.26 0.37 -0.37
CA ILE A 451 -4.92 -0.86 0.34
C ILE A 451 -5.62 -0.83 1.70
N VAL A 452 -6.39 -1.86 2.01
CA VAL A 452 -7.01 -2.09 3.32
C VAL A 452 -6.33 -3.29 3.96
N LEU A 453 -5.77 -3.10 5.15
CA LEU A 453 -5.06 -4.14 5.87
C LEU A 453 -5.15 -3.97 7.38
N GLN A 454 -4.81 -5.03 8.10
CA GLN A 454 -4.39 -4.97 9.49
C GLN A 454 -2.86 -4.91 9.54
N GLY A 455 -2.28 -3.99 10.33
CA GLY A 455 -0.86 -3.64 10.24
C GLY A 455 0.16 -4.74 10.51
N LEU A 456 -0.24 -5.88 11.10
CA LEU A 456 0.64 -7.04 11.29
C LEU A 456 1.28 -7.52 9.98
N ILE A 457 0.56 -7.42 8.85
CA ILE A 457 1.07 -7.86 7.55
C ILE A 457 2.31 -7.09 7.10
N LEU A 458 2.45 -5.83 7.53
CA LEU A 458 3.58 -4.99 7.17
C LEU A 458 4.88 -5.53 7.77
N GLU A 459 4.82 -6.16 8.96
CA GLU A 459 5.96 -6.82 9.56
C GLU A 459 6.24 -8.19 8.93
N LEU A 460 5.20 -8.92 8.54
CA LEU A 460 5.31 -10.24 7.92
C LEU A 460 5.79 -10.19 6.46
N VAL A 461 5.48 -9.10 5.75
CA VAL A 461 5.87 -8.83 4.36
C VAL A 461 6.47 -7.42 4.27
N PRO A 462 7.74 -7.23 4.69
CA PRO A 462 8.35 -5.90 4.78
C PRO A 462 8.36 -5.10 3.47
N SER A 463 8.41 -5.77 2.32
CA SER A 463 8.34 -5.12 1.00
C SER A 463 7.03 -4.37 0.75
N LEU A 464 5.95 -4.67 1.48
CA LEU A 464 4.71 -3.88 1.42
C LEU A 464 4.86 -2.48 2.01
N LYS A 465 5.81 -2.26 2.93
CA LYS A 465 5.96 -0.97 3.62
C LYS A 465 6.24 0.15 2.63
N GLU A 466 7.18 -0.06 1.70
CA GLU A 466 7.52 0.93 0.68
C GLU A 466 6.33 1.25 -0.23
N ILE A 467 5.58 0.22 -0.64
CA ILE A 467 4.38 0.41 -1.46
C ILE A 467 3.33 1.22 -0.69
N CYS A 468 3.09 0.87 0.58
CA CYS A 468 2.15 1.58 1.44
C CYS A 468 2.57 3.02 1.75
N LYS A 469 3.87 3.36 1.63
CA LYS A 469 4.32 4.75 1.75
C LYS A 469 3.75 5.62 0.63
N GLU A 470 3.56 5.06 -0.57
CA GLU A 470 3.10 5.76 -1.79
C GLU A 470 1.59 5.60 -2.03
N LYS A 471 0.98 4.50 -1.59
CA LYS A 471 -0.45 4.18 -1.78
C LYS A 471 -1.34 4.72 -0.66
N ILE A 472 -2.65 4.80 -0.89
CA ILE A 472 -3.59 5.15 0.19
C ILE A 472 -3.82 3.93 1.06
N LEU A 473 -3.54 4.09 2.35
CA LEU A 473 -3.59 3.02 3.33
C LEU A 473 -4.77 3.20 4.29
N VAL A 474 -5.73 2.28 4.24
CA VAL A 474 -6.75 2.09 5.26
C VAL A 474 -6.26 1.04 6.25
N VAL A 475 -6.16 1.41 7.51
CA VAL A 475 -5.72 0.50 8.58
C VAL A 475 -6.92 0.07 9.41
N ASP A 476 -7.22 -1.23 9.38
CA ASP A 476 -8.23 -1.86 10.20
C ASP A 476 -7.69 -2.12 11.61
N ILE A 477 -8.00 -1.21 12.53
CA ILE A 477 -7.58 -1.24 13.93
C ILE A 477 -8.73 -1.65 14.84
N TYR A 478 -9.65 -2.50 14.34
CA TYR A 478 -10.76 -3.03 15.14
C TYR A 478 -10.26 -3.92 16.29
N ASP A 479 -9.07 -4.53 16.13
CA ASP A 479 -8.45 -5.41 17.10
C ASP A 479 -7.30 -4.69 17.84
N PRO A 480 -7.45 -4.35 19.13
CA PRO A 480 -6.41 -3.73 19.92
C PRO A 480 -5.42 -4.78 20.46
N PHE A 481 -4.69 -5.45 19.56
CA PHE A 481 -3.82 -6.59 19.89
C PHE A 481 -2.74 -6.28 20.94
N VAL A 482 -2.33 -5.03 21.10
CA VAL A 482 -1.41 -4.60 22.18
C VAL A 482 -2.03 -4.83 23.57
N ILE A 483 -3.34 -4.70 23.70
CA ILE A 483 -4.08 -5.01 24.94
C ILE A 483 -4.25 -6.53 25.07
N GLU A 484 -4.60 -7.22 23.98
CA GLU A 484 -4.80 -8.68 23.98
C GLU A 484 -3.54 -9.45 24.40
N ILE A 485 -2.35 -8.97 24.00
CA ILE A 485 -1.09 -9.65 24.31
C ILE A 485 -0.77 -9.65 25.80
N LEU A 486 -1.26 -8.64 26.55
CA LEU A 486 -1.08 -8.58 28.00
C LEU A 486 -1.80 -9.73 28.71
N GLU A 487 -3.00 -10.08 28.24
CA GLU A 487 -3.78 -11.21 28.76
C GLU A 487 -3.28 -12.55 28.23
N THR A 488 -2.96 -12.62 26.93
CA THR A 488 -2.47 -13.85 26.29
C THR A 488 -1.20 -14.38 26.95
N PHE A 489 -0.26 -13.48 27.30
CA PHE A 489 1.03 -13.85 27.89
C PHE A 489 1.08 -13.68 29.42
N LYS A 490 -0.05 -13.48 30.10
CA LYS A 490 -0.08 -13.17 31.55
C LYS A 490 0.61 -14.23 32.43
N ASN A 491 0.52 -15.50 32.03
CA ASN A 491 1.10 -16.65 32.72
C ASN A 491 2.55 -16.96 32.31
N LYS A 492 3.16 -16.15 31.42
CA LYS A 492 4.55 -16.32 30.98
C LYS A 492 5.50 -15.47 31.84
N SER A 493 6.80 -15.76 31.74
CA SER A 493 7.83 -15.00 32.44
C SER A 493 7.81 -13.51 32.05
N MET A 494 8.20 -12.63 32.97
CA MET A 494 8.22 -11.18 32.70
C MET A 494 9.09 -10.82 31.48
N ARG A 495 10.20 -11.56 31.27
CA ARG A 495 11.05 -11.41 30.08
C ARG A 495 10.27 -11.63 28.79
N ASN A 496 9.52 -12.73 28.69
CA ASN A 496 8.73 -13.02 27.49
C ASN A 496 7.60 -12.00 27.29
N ARG A 497 6.94 -11.59 28.38
CA ARG A 497 5.88 -10.56 28.35
C ARG A 497 6.40 -9.23 27.80
N LEU A 498 7.58 -8.78 28.25
CA LEU A 498 8.19 -7.53 27.77
C LEU A 498 8.58 -7.61 26.29
N ILE A 499 9.12 -8.75 25.84
CA ILE A 499 9.50 -8.95 24.44
C ILE A 499 8.28 -8.84 23.52
N GLU A 500 7.22 -9.59 23.82
CA GLU A 500 6.01 -9.62 22.99
C GLU A 500 5.25 -8.28 23.02
N ASN A 501 5.19 -7.63 24.19
CA ASN A 501 4.60 -6.29 24.32
C ASN A 501 5.35 -5.24 23.49
N ASN A 502 6.69 -5.22 23.57
CA ASN A 502 7.50 -4.25 22.81
C ASN A 502 7.38 -4.48 21.30
N ARG A 503 7.37 -5.75 20.86
CA ARG A 503 7.15 -6.11 19.46
C ARG A 503 5.79 -5.64 18.97
N SER A 504 4.73 -5.91 19.72
CA SER A 504 3.36 -5.53 19.36
C SER A 504 3.18 -4.02 19.34
N LEU A 505 3.72 -3.31 20.33
CA LEU A 505 3.68 -1.86 20.37
C LEU A 505 4.39 -1.25 19.16
N LYS A 506 5.56 -1.78 18.76
CA LYS A 506 6.26 -1.33 17.56
C LYS A 506 5.39 -1.46 16.31
N ILE A 507 4.78 -2.63 16.10
CA ILE A 507 3.89 -2.91 14.95
C ILE A 507 2.66 -1.99 14.97
N GLN A 508 2.10 -1.71 16.15
CA GLN A 508 0.96 -0.81 16.30
C GLN A 508 1.32 0.64 15.97
N LEU A 509 2.47 1.13 16.44
CA LEU A 509 2.90 2.49 16.15
C LEU A 509 3.23 2.68 14.67
N GLU A 510 3.88 1.70 14.05
CA GLU A 510 4.27 1.76 12.63
C GLU A 510 3.04 1.83 11.71
N GLN A 511 2.02 0.99 11.93
CA GLN A 511 0.80 1.04 11.11
C GLN A 511 0.00 2.33 11.32
N LEU A 512 -0.07 2.85 12.55
CA LEU A 512 -0.73 4.13 12.84
C LEU A 512 0.03 5.31 12.21
N GLN A 513 1.35 5.22 12.12
CA GLN A 513 2.18 6.23 11.45
C GLN A 513 2.00 6.19 9.92
N LEU A 514 1.90 5.00 9.32
CA LEU A 514 1.75 4.85 7.88
C LEU A 514 0.32 5.13 7.37
N GLY A 515 -0.70 4.83 8.17
CA GLY A 515 -2.11 4.91 7.76
C GLY A 515 -2.59 6.31 7.38
N ASP A 516 -3.51 6.36 6.41
CA ASP A 516 -4.22 7.56 5.94
C ASP A 516 -5.65 7.63 6.49
N TYR A 517 -6.27 6.47 6.72
CA TYR A 517 -7.61 6.33 7.27
C TYR A 517 -7.68 5.11 8.17
N PHE A 518 -8.39 5.24 9.28
CA PHE A 518 -8.46 4.22 10.32
C PHE A 518 -9.91 3.79 10.53
N ILE A 519 -10.13 2.49 10.70
CA ILE A 519 -11.45 1.97 11.04
C ILE A 519 -11.37 1.16 12.33
N CYS A 520 -12.33 1.38 13.22
CA CYS A 520 -12.43 0.67 14.50
C CYS A 520 -13.88 0.21 14.77
N ALA A 521 -14.10 -0.59 15.81
CA ALA A 521 -15.38 -1.27 15.98
C ALA A 521 -16.45 -0.46 16.73
N ASN A 522 -16.05 0.36 17.71
CA ASN A 522 -16.98 1.10 18.56
C ASN A 522 -16.36 2.40 19.10
N ASP A 523 -17.19 3.20 19.77
CA ASP A 523 -16.83 4.47 20.40
C ASP A 523 -15.75 4.34 21.47
N LYS A 524 -15.80 3.31 22.34
CA LYS A 524 -14.74 3.07 23.32
C LYS A 524 -13.38 2.84 22.65
N GLN A 525 -13.34 2.06 21.57
CA GLN A 525 -12.12 1.89 20.78
C GLN A 525 -11.70 3.18 20.08
N MET A 526 -12.65 3.94 19.53
CA MET A 526 -12.38 5.24 18.91
C MET A 526 -11.66 6.17 19.88
N ASP A 527 -12.12 6.27 21.12
CA ASP A 527 -11.50 7.11 22.15
C ASP A 527 -10.05 6.69 22.44
N TYR A 528 -9.80 5.37 22.51
CA TYR A 528 -8.45 4.83 22.68
C TYR A 528 -7.54 5.21 21.50
N TRP A 529 -8.02 5.03 20.28
CA TRP A 529 -7.24 5.31 19.07
C TRP A 529 -7.03 6.79 18.80
N ILE A 530 -8.01 7.66 19.09
CA ILE A 530 -7.86 9.12 19.00
C ILE A 530 -6.72 9.58 19.92
N GLY A 531 -6.58 9.00 21.11
CA GLY A 531 -5.44 9.28 21.99
C GLY A 531 -4.10 8.94 21.34
N MET A 532 -3.97 7.76 20.73
CA MET A 532 -2.72 7.34 20.06
C MET A 532 -2.44 8.14 18.79
N LEU A 533 -3.46 8.42 17.99
CA LEU A 533 -3.35 9.25 16.78
C LEU A 533 -2.95 10.69 17.12
N SER A 534 -3.47 11.24 18.23
CA SER A 534 -3.05 12.55 18.74
C SER A 534 -1.57 12.54 19.13
N ALA A 535 -1.11 11.49 19.82
CA ALA A 535 0.30 11.34 20.20
C ALA A 535 1.24 11.24 18.98
N LEU A 536 0.74 10.73 17.85
CA LEU A 536 1.46 10.65 16.58
C LEU A 536 1.25 11.89 15.68
N ASN A 537 0.66 12.97 16.20
CA ASN A 537 0.34 14.19 15.45
C ASN A 537 -0.51 13.95 14.17
N LYS A 538 -1.26 12.83 14.13
CA LYS A 538 -2.21 12.51 13.06
C LYS A 538 -3.48 13.32 13.18
N ILE A 539 -3.81 13.79 14.38
CA ILE A 539 -4.84 14.80 14.61
C ILE A 539 -4.13 16.15 14.77
N ASN A 540 -4.23 16.98 13.73
CA ASN A 540 -3.56 18.29 13.63
C ASN A 540 -4.51 19.29 12.92
N PRO A 541 -4.17 20.60 12.84
CA PRO A 541 -5.07 21.59 12.25
C PRO A 541 -5.52 21.26 10.81
N TYR A 542 -4.63 20.71 9.97
CA TYR A 542 -4.99 20.32 8.61
C TYR A 542 -6.08 19.23 8.60
N GLU A 543 -5.95 18.22 9.45
CA GLU A 543 -6.96 17.15 9.56
C GLU A 543 -8.25 17.63 10.23
N TYR A 544 -8.14 18.50 11.23
CA TYR A 544 -9.31 19.03 11.93
C TYR A 544 -10.14 19.96 11.04
N ASP A 545 -9.50 20.72 10.15
CA ASP A 545 -10.18 21.59 9.19
C ASP A 545 -10.83 20.80 8.04
N LEU A 546 -10.32 19.60 7.72
CA LEU A 546 -10.98 18.67 6.80
C LEU A 546 -12.28 18.11 7.40
N SER A 547 -12.29 17.83 8.71
CA SER A 547 -13.49 17.45 9.44
C SER A 547 -13.33 17.60 10.95
N HIS A 548 -14.18 18.44 11.55
CA HIS A 548 -14.25 18.60 13.00
C HIS A 548 -14.72 17.34 13.74
N LYS A 549 -15.29 16.36 13.02
CA LYS A 549 -15.71 15.06 13.56
C LYS A 549 -14.65 13.97 13.40
N LEU A 550 -13.54 14.26 12.73
CA LEU A 550 -12.49 13.30 12.36
C LEU A 550 -12.97 12.12 11.48
N ASP A 551 -14.19 12.15 10.94
CA ASP A 551 -14.76 11.13 10.01
C ASP A 551 -14.01 11.02 8.67
N ARG A 552 -13.02 11.90 8.44
CA ARG A 552 -12.05 11.85 7.34
C ARG A 552 -10.71 11.23 7.71
N LEU A 553 -10.51 10.86 8.97
CA LEU A 553 -9.29 10.26 9.51
C LEU A 553 -9.59 8.91 10.18
N ILE A 554 -10.61 8.83 11.03
CA ILE A 554 -11.01 7.61 11.72
C ILE A 554 -12.54 7.51 11.78
N ASP A 555 -13.10 6.32 11.57
CA ASP A 555 -14.54 6.09 11.65
C ASP A 555 -14.89 4.68 12.18
N LEU A 556 -16.17 4.49 12.53
CA LEU A 556 -16.71 3.25 13.06
C LEU A 556 -17.13 2.31 11.94
N VAL A 557 -16.42 1.19 11.82
CA VAL A 557 -16.80 0.06 10.97
C VAL A 557 -16.81 -1.19 11.84
N PRO A 558 -17.86 -1.42 12.65
CA PRO A 558 -17.98 -2.62 13.45
C PRO A 558 -18.00 -3.88 12.60
N PHE A 559 -17.79 -5.02 13.26
CA PHE A 559 -18.16 -6.30 12.67
C PHE A 559 -19.67 -6.32 12.41
N GLY A 560 -20.09 -6.83 11.25
CA GLY A 560 -21.49 -6.86 10.85
C GLY A 560 -22.13 -8.25 10.89
N ILE A 561 -23.43 -8.27 10.65
CA ILE A 561 -24.23 -9.48 10.43
C ILE A 561 -24.65 -9.59 8.97
N SER A 562 -24.97 -10.80 8.52
CA SER A 562 -25.46 -11.05 7.16
C SER A 562 -26.62 -10.10 6.81
N ASN A 563 -26.64 -9.63 5.57
CA ASN A 563 -27.74 -8.85 5.03
C ASN A 563 -29.01 -9.69 4.88
N GLU A 564 -28.85 -11.00 4.73
CA GLU A 564 -29.94 -11.97 4.62
C GLU A 564 -30.39 -12.48 5.99
N GLU A 565 -31.62 -12.94 6.08
CA GLU A 565 -32.14 -13.60 7.27
C GLU A 565 -31.52 -14.99 7.46
N PRO A 566 -31.28 -15.43 8.71
CA PRO A 566 -30.84 -16.78 8.96
C PRO A 566 -31.96 -17.77 8.61
N VAL A 567 -31.62 -18.85 7.91
CA VAL A 567 -32.56 -19.89 7.49
C VAL A 567 -32.19 -21.19 8.18
N HIS A 568 -33.16 -21.81 8.86
CA HIS A 568 -32.98 -23.16 9.39
C HIS A 568 -33.21 -24.16 8.25
N ASN A 569 -32.13 -24.75 7.76
CA ASN A 569 -32.15 -25.67 6.62
C ASN A 569 -31.72 -27.10 6.99
N LYS A 570 -31.19 -27.30 8.21
CA LYS A 570 -30.68 -28.58 8.67
C LYS A 570 -30.74 -28.67 10.19
N GLU A 571 -31.20 -29.81 10.71
CA GLU A 571 -31.16 -30.10 12.14
C GLU A 571 -29.77 -30.60 12.55
N LEU A 572 -29.11 -29.86 13.46
CA LEU A 572 -27.72 -30.12 13.83
C LEU A 572 -27.49 -30.32 15.34
N MET A 573 -28.39 -29.84 16.22
CA MET A 573 -28.16 -29.88 17.66
C MET A 573 -29.21 -30.72 18.41
N LYS A 574 -30.47 -30.28 18.47
CA LYS A 574 -31.47 -30.82 19.40
C LYS A 574 -31.85 -32.29 19.17
N GLU A 575 -31.85 -32.76 17.93
CA GLU A 575 -32.20 -34.14 17.59
C GLU A 575 -30.98 -35.01 17.25
N LYS A 576 -29.79 -34.40 17.19
CA LYS A 576 -28.55 -35.07 16.77
C LYS A 576 -27.58 -35.31 17.92
N VAL A 577 -27.60 -34.44 18.93
CA VAL A 577 -26.73 -34.55 20.10
C VAL A 577 -27.42 -35.43 21.14
N PRO A 578 -26.82 -36.55 21.56
CA PRO A 578 -27.39 -37.41 22.60
C PRO A 578 -27.72 -36.62 23.88
N ASN A 579 -28.81 -37.00 24.56
CA ASN A 579 -29.29 -36.38 25.80
C ASN A 579 -29.79 -34.93 25.69
N LEU A 580 -29.94 -34.41 24.47
CA LEU A 580 -30.58 -33.13 24.17
C LEU A 580 -31.99 -33.39 23.63
N LYS A 581 -33.00 -32.70 24.17
CA LYS A 581 -34.41 -32.87 23.76
C LYS A 581 -34.88 -31.67 22.92
N PRO A 582 -35.85 -31.83 22.00
CA PRO A 582 -36.42 -30.70 21.24
C PRO A 582 -36.97 -29.56 22.12
N THR A 583 -37.54 -29.90 23.27
CA THR A 583 -38.12 -28.96 24.25
C THR A 583 -37.09 -28.25 25.12
N ASP A 584 -35.82 -28.69 25.10
CA ASP A 584 -34.80 -28.09 25.96
C ASP A 584 -34.50 -26.64 25.56
N LYS A 585 -34.30 -25.81 26.57
CA LYS A 585 -33.89 -24.42 26.45
C LYS A 585 -32.36 -24.37 26.45
N VAL A 586 -31.79 -24.36 25.26
CA VAL A 586 -30.34 -24.39 25.06
C VAL A 586 -29.76 -22.98 25.12
N LEU A 587 -28.86 -22.76 26.07
CA LEU A 587 -27.96 -21.63 26.14
C LEU A 587 -26.77 -21.92 25.22
N ILE A 588 -26.57 -21.09 24.19
CA ILE A 588 -25.48 -21.29 23.24
C ILE A 588 -24.30 -20.37 23.55
N TRP A 589 -23.10 -20.94 23.55
CA TRP A 589 -21.83 -20.24 23.56
C TRP A 589 -21.23 -20.28 22.16
N GLY A 590 -21.32 -19.16 21.44
CA GLY A 590 -20.79 -18.99 20.09
C GLY A 590 -19.28 -18.78 20.05
N GLY A 591 -18.58 -19.60 19.28
CA GLY A 591 -17.13 -19.52 19.06
C GLY A 591 -16.29 -20.11 20.19
N GLY A 592 -14.98 -19.83 20.14
CA GLY A 592 -13.96 -20.42 21.02
C GLY A 592 -14.04 -20.02 22.50
N ILE A 593 -13.33 -20.80 23.34
CA ILE A 593 -13.14 -20.55 24.77
C ILE A 593 -11.72 -20.02 24.98
N TRP A 594 -11.59 -18.71 25.19
CA TRP A 594 -10.31 -18.00 25.35
C TRP A 594 -9.99 -17.72 26.82
N ASN A 595 -8.73 -17.43 27.13
CA ASN A 595 -8.22 -17.24 28.51
C ASN A 595 -8.79 -16.03 29.26
N TRP A 596 -9.45 -15.11 28.54
CA TRP A 596 -10.13 -13.93 29.09
C TRP A 596 -11.64 -14.11 29.24
N PHE A 597 -12.20 -15.23 28.78
CA PHE A 597 -13.61 -15.58 29.01
C PHE A 597 -13.81 -16.32 30.35
N ASP A 598 -15.06 -16.35 30.81
CA ASP A 598 -15.46 -17.01 32.07
C ASP A 598 -16.51 -18.13 31.83
N PRO A 599 -16.14 -19.24 31.19
CA PRO A 599 -17.02 -20.40 31.06
C PRO A 599 -17.24 -21.10 32.41
N ILE A 600 -16.31 -20.93 33.36
CA ILE A 600 -16.30 -21.61 34.66
C ILE A 600 -17.51 -21.19 35.51
N THR A 601 -17.76 -19.89 35.62
CA THR A 601 -18.91 -19.38 36.39
C THR A 601 -20.22 -19.79 35.73
N LEU A 602 -20.29 -19.79 34.40
CA LEU A 602 -21.48 -20.24 33.66
C LEU A 602 -21.78 -21.73 33.88
N ILE A 603 -20.76 -22.60 33.81
CA ILE A 603 -20.90 -24.05 34.06
C ILE A 603 -21.40 -24.30 35.49
N LYS A 604 -20.86 -23.57 36.48
CA LYS A 604 -21.34 -23.65 37.87
C LYS A 604 -22.80 -23.19 38.02
N ALA A 605 -23.21 -22.13 37.32
CA ALA A 605 -24.60 -21.68 37.36
C ALA A 605 -25.55 -22.73 36.75
N VAL A 606 -25.17 -23.33 35.62
CA VAL A 606 -25.95 -24.43 35.00
C VAL A 606 -26.00 -25.65 35.92
N TYR A 607 -24.91 -25.99 36.60
CA TYR A 607 -24.91 -27.03 37.63
C TYR A 607 -25.92 -26.76 38.75
N GLU A 608 -25.94 -25.54 39.31
CA GLU A 608 -26.91 -25.18 40.35
C GLU A 608 -28.36 -25.19 39.84
N ILE A 609 -28.60 -24.78 38.59
CA ILE A 609 -29.93 -24.87 37.95
C ILE A 609 -30.34 -26.33 37.75
N SER A 610 -29.41 -27.20 37.38
CA SER A 610 -29.69 -28.62 37.08
C SER A 610 -30.27 -29.40 38.26
N LYS A 611 -30.08 -28.91 39.49
CA LYS A 611 -30.67 -29.48 40.71
C LYS A 611 -32.18 -29.25 40.80
N GLU A 612 -32.69 -28.23 40.11
CA GLU A 612 -34.09 -27.79 40.17
C GLU A 612 -34.81 -27.91 38.81
N ARG A 613 -34.07 -27.82 37.69
CA ARG A 613 -34.62 -27.83 36.32
C ARG A 613 -33.81 -28.74 35.40
N ASP A 614 -34.50 -29.68 34.74
CA ASP A 614 -33.86 -30.56 33.75
C ASP A 614 -33.78 -29.96 32.34
N ASP A 615 -34.60 -28.93 32.05
CA ASP A 615 -34.82 -28.39 30.69
C ASP A 615 -33.80 -27.34 30.24
N ILE A 616 -32.87 -26.91 31.10
CA ILE A 616 -31.85 -25.89 30.78
C ILE A 616 -30.53 -26.57 30.44
N LYS A 617 -30.03 -26.35 29.22
CA LYS A 617 -28.80 -26.96 28.70
C LYS A 617 -27.81 -25.87 28.26
N LEU A 618 -26.50 -26.15 28.30
CA LEU A 618 -25.44 -25.30 27.81
C LEU A 618 -24.69 -26.00 26.67
N PHE A 619 -24.52 -25.32 25.53
CA PHE A 619 -23.85 -25.86 24.36
C PHE A 619 -22.70 -24.95 23.90
N PHE A 620 -21.48 -25.46 23.90
CA PHE A 620 -20.31 -24.78 23.35
C PHE A 620 -20.12 -25.14 21.87
N LEU A 621 -20.23 -24.14 21.00
CA LEU A 621 -20.36 -24.34 19.55
C LEU A 621 -19.08 -24.77 18.84
N GLY A 622 -17.89 -24.41 19.35
CA GLY A 622 -16.63 -24.85 18.77
C GLY A 622 -15.45 -24.54 19.66
N VAL A 623 -14.76 -25.59 20.14
CA VAL A 623 -13.64 -25.43 21.09
C VAL A 623 -12.25 -25.47 20.45
N LYS A 624 -12.10 -25.93 19.20
CA LYS A 624 -10.82 -25.97 18.48
C LYS A 624 -10.74 -24.91 17.37
N HIS A 625 -9.77 -24.01 17.44
CA HIS A 625 -9.59 -22.92 16.46
C HIS A 625 -9.24 -23.45 15.04
N PRO A 626 -9.75 -22.85 13.95
CA PRO A 626 -9.49 -23.32 12.59
C PRO A 626 -8.08 -22.97 12.07
N ASN A 627 -7.50 -21.84 12.52
CA ASN A 627 -6.12 -21.47 12.21
C ASN A 627 -5.15 -22.20 13.15
N PRO A 628 -4.21 -23.04 12.63
CA PRO A 628 -3.24 -23.76 13.43
C PRO A 628 -2.17 -22.86 14.09
N GLY A 629 -2.02 -21.61 13.64
CA GLY A 629 -1.10 -20.64 14.22
C GLY A 629 -1.59 -20.04 15.56
N VAL A 630 -2.84 -20.26 15.94
CA VAL A 630 -3.40 -19.78 17.21
C VAL A 630 -3.07 -20.77 18.35
N PRO A 631 -2.45 -20.33 19.45
CA PRO A 631 -2.14 -21.19 20.59
C PRO A 631 -3.37 -21.84 21.23
N GLU A 632 -3.21 -23.04 21.78
CA GLU A 632 -4.27 -23.70 22.55
C GLU A 632 -4.55 -22.94 23.86
N MET A 633 -5.84 -22.74 24.17
CA MET A 633 -6.29 -21.94 25.30
C MET A 633 -6.52 -22.82 26.53
N GLU A 634 -5.75 -22.58 27.59
CA GLU A 634 -5.85 -23.31 28.88
C GLU A 634 -7.27 -23.28 29.46
N MET A 635 -7.99 -22.17 29.30
CA MET A 635 -9.37 -22.04 29.78
C MET A 635 -10.35 -23.04 29.15
N CYS A 636 -10.10 -23.48 27.91
CA CYS A 636 -10.91 -24.51 27.27
C CYS A 636 -10.82 -25.84 28.03
N ASN A 637 -9.60 -26.26 28.36
CA ASN A 637 -9.34 -27.50 29.09
C ASN A 637 -9.95 -27.44 30.50
N ASN A 638 -9.79 -26.31 31.19
CA ASN A 638 -10.39 -26.07 32.50
C ASN A 638 -11.93 -26.16 32.49
N ALA A 639 -12.58 -25.70 31.41
CA ALA A 639 -14.04 -25.76 31.27
C ALA A 639 -14.53 -27.21 31.10
N ILE A 640 -13.83 -28.01 30.28
CA ILE A 640 -14.15 -29.42 30.06
C ILE A 640 -13.94 -30.22 31.36
N GLU A 641 -12.78 -30.07 32.01
CA GLU A 641 -12.46 -30.76 33.26
C GLU A 641 -13.47 -30.44 34.37
N LEU A 642 -13.94 -29.19 34.47
CA LEU A 642 -14.95 -28.82 35.46
C LEU A 642 -16.30 -29.50 35.19
N ALA A 643 -16.74 -29.55 33.94
CA ALA A 643 -18.00 -30.20 33.57
C ALA A 643 -17.96 -31.72 33.85
N GLU A 644 -16.80 -32.35 33.66
CA GLU A 644 -16.54 -33.75 34.03
C GLU A 644 -16.55 -33.95 35.54
N LYS A 645 -15.82 -33.09 36.29
CA LYS A 645 -15.76 -33.15 37.75
C LYS A 645 -17.12 -32.97 38.42
N LEU A 646 -17.99 -32.15 37.83
CA LEU A 646 -19.36 -31.95 38.31
C LEU A 646 -20.35 -33.01 37.79
N ASN A 647 -19.90 -33.95 36.95
CA ASN A 647 -20.71 -35.00 36.33
C ASN A 647 -21.94 -34.46 35.55
N ILE A 648 -21.72 -33.38 34.80
CA ILE A 648 -22.76 -32.72 33.98
C ILE A 648 -22.40 -32.62 32.49
N LYS A 649 -21.18 -33.01 32.11
CA LYS A 649 -20.79 -33.18 30.71
C LYS A 649 -21.70 -34.19 30.01
N ASP A 650 -22.10 -33.88 28.78
CA ASP A 650 -22.99 -34.69 27.93
C ASP A 650 -24.39 -34.95 28.53
N LYS A 651 -24.77 -34.19 29.56
CA LYS A 651 -26.09 -34.25 30.23
C LYS A 651 -26.75 -32.88 30.37
N TYR A 652 -25.98 -31.89 30.83
CA TYR A 652 -26.42 -30.49 30.93
C TYR A 652 -25.46 -29.53 30.20
N VAL A 653 -24.19 -29.91 30.05
CA VAL A 653 -23.16 -29.14 29.35
C VAL A 653 -22.58 -29.97 28.22
N PHE A 654 -22.58 -29.43 27.01
CA PHE A 654 -22.16 -30.12 25.78
C PHE A 654 -21.06 -29.32 25.07
N PHE A 655 -20.08 -30.02 24.50
CA PHE A 655 -18.96 -29.42 23.78
C PHE A 655 -18.89 -29.96 22.36
N ASN A 656 -19.05 -29.08 21.36
CA ASN A 656 -18.69 -29.43 19.99
C ASN A 656 -17.18 -29.28 19.81
N MET A 657 -16.50 -30.43 19.65
CA MET A 657 -15.04 -30.49 19.59
C MET A 657 -14.44 -29.99 18.26
N ASP A 658 -15.26 -29.81 17.23
CA ASP A 658 -14.85 -29.26 15.93
C ASP A 658 -15.30 -27.78 15.75
N TRP A 659 -14.77 -27.10 14.74
CA TRP A 659 -15.22 -25.76 14.34
C TRP A 659 -16.35 -25.85 13.31
N VAL A 660 -17.43 -25.11 13.55
CA VAL A 660 -18.61 -25.09 12.68
C VAL A 660 -18.31 -24.29 11.41
N GLU A 661 -18.73 -24.83 10.26
CA GLU A 661 -18.66 -24.11 8.99
C GLU A 661 -19.48 -22.81 9.05
N TYR A 662 -18.96 -21.75 8.43
CA TYR A 662 -19.57 -20.43 8.55
C TYR A 662 -21.04 -20.42 8.08
N SER A 663 -21.39 -21.17 7.03
CA SER A 663 -22.75 -21.29 6.50
C SER A 663 -23.71 -22.11 7.37
N GLU A 664 -23.19 -23.00 8.23
CA GLU A 664 -24.00 -23.94 9.02
C GLU A 664 -24.35 -23.38 10.41
N ARG A 665 -23.62 -22.37 10.90
CA ARG A 665 -23.82 -21.81 12.25
C ARG A 665 -25.25 -21.33 12.52
N GLN A 666 -25.96 -20.88 11.49
CA GLN A 666 -27.34 -20.42 11.59
C GLN A 666 -28.28 -21.50 12.13
N ASN A 667 -28.04 -22.77 11.81
CA ASN A 667 -28.88 -23.88 12.26
C ASN A 667 -28.78 -24.05 13.78
N PHE A 668 -27.56 -24.03 14.33
CA PHE A 668 -27.34 -24.08 15.78
C PHE A 668 -27.97 -22.89 16.49
N LEU A 669 -27.81 -21.68 15.95
CA LEU A 669 -28.36 -20.47 16.53
C LEU A 669 -29.90 -20.51 16.55
N LEU A 670 -30.55 -20.91 15.46
CA LEU A 670 -32.01 -20.98 15.37
C LEU A 670 -32.62 -22.10 16.23
N GLU A 671 -31.85 -23.15 16.55
CA GLU A 671 -32.25 -24.20 17.50
C GLU A 671 -32.06 -23.80 18.97
N SER A 672 -31.39 -22.67 19.23
CA SER A 672 -31.03 -22.22 20.59
C SER A 672 -32.10 -21.34 21.23
N PHE A 673 -32.13 -21.33 22.56
CA PHE A 673 -33.06 -20.51 23.35
C PHE A 673 -32.52 -19.10 23.59
N ALA A 674 -31.25 -18.99 23.97
CA ALA A 674 -30.58 -17.73 24.27
C ALA A 674 -29.06 -17.84 24.01
N GLY A 675 -28.44 -16.73 23.64
CA GLY A 675 -26.99 -16.64 23.50
C GLY A 675 -26.33 -16.21 24.81
N VAL A 676 -25.13 -16.73 25.11
CA VAL A 676 -24.39 -16.38 26.32
C VAL A 676 -22.99 -15.84 25.99
N SER A 677 -22.56 -14.82 26.73
CA SER A 677 -21.22 -14.23 26.64
C SER A 677 -20.70 -13.84 28.03
N CYS A 678 -20.04 -14.78 28.72
CA CYS A 678 -19.46 -14.53 30.04
C CYS A 678 -17.95 -14.27 29.95
N HIS A 679 -17.49 -13.20 30.56
CA HIS A 679 -16.11 -12.72 30.51
C HIS A 679 -15.66 -12.12 31.84
N LEU A 680 -14.36 -11.89 31.96
CA LEU A 680 -13.73 -11.30 33.14
C LEU A 680 -13.68 -9.78 33.03
N ASP A 681 -13.84 -9.05 34.14
CA ASP A 681 -13.65 -7.60 34.16
C ASP A 681 -12.15 -7.25 34.11
N ASN A 682 -11.68 -6.86 32.92
CA ASN A 682 -10.30 -6.47 32.64
C ASN A 682 -10.21 -5.48 31.46
N LEU A 683 -9.00 -5.05 31.14
CA LEU A 683 -8.74 -4.07 30.08
C LEU A 683 -9.12 -4.58 28.69
N GLU A 684 -8.89 -5.87 28.39
CA GLU A 684 -9.33 -6.52 27.14
C GLU A 684 -10.84 -6.38 26.99
N THR A 685 -11.60 -6.76 28.02
CA THR A 685 -13.06 -6.70 28.02
C THR A 685 -13.57 -5.30 27.69
N ARG A 686 -13.00 -4.27 28.32
CA ARG A 686 -13.44 -2.87 28.13
C ARG A 686 -13.40 -2.42 26.67
N PHE A 687 -12.36 -2.82 25.93
CA PHE A 687 -12.15 -2.43 24.53
C PHE A 687 -12.52 -3.52 23.51
N SER A 688 -12.96 -4.68 23.99
CA SER A 688 -13.36 -5.79 23.13
C SER A 688 -14.64 -5.48 22.35
N PHE A 689 -14.74 -6.05 21.15
CA PHE A 689 -15.97 -6.10 20.37
C PHE A 689 -16.35 -7.56 20.14
N ARG A 690 -17.16 -8.10 21.04
CA ARG A 690 -17.48 -9.53 21.10
C ARG A 690 -18.38 -9.98 19.94
N THR A 691 -17.75 -10.34 18.82
CA THR A 691 -18.41 -10.70 17.56
C THR A 691 -19.46 -11.82 17.69
N ARG A 692 -19.33 -12.75 18.66
CA ARG A 692 -20.36 -13.78 18.93
C ARG A 692 -21.75 -13.21 19.23
N ILE A 693 -21.81 -12.03 19.85
CA ILE A 693 -23.08 -11.39 20.20
C ILE A 693 -23.83 -10.97 18.94
N LEU A 694 -23.12 -10.64 17.87
CA LEU A 694 -23.72 -10.29 16.60
C LEU A 694 -24.46 -11.47 15.96
N ASP A 695 -23.92 -12.69 16.07
CA ASP A 695 -24.64 -13.89 15.62
C ASP A 695 -25.93 -14.11 16.42
N TYR A 696 -25.93 -13.78 17.72
CA TYR A 696 -27.14 -13.82 18.54
C TYR A 696 -28.15 -12.76 18.09
N LEU A 697 -27.70 -11.54 17.80
CA LEU A 697 -28.56 -10.50 17.23
C LEU A 697 -29.14 -10.92 15.88
N TRP A 698 -28.32 -11.54 15.03
CA TRP A 698 -28.73 -12.02 13.71
C TRP A 698 -29.87 -13.04 13.82
N ALA A 699 -29.73 -14.03 14.70
CA ALA A 699 -30.72 -15.08 14.98
C ALA A 699 -31.86 -14.63 15.92
N LYS A 700 -31.90 -13.37 16.33
CA LYS A 700 -32.88 -12.82 17.30
C LYS A 700 -32.91 -13.57 18.64
N LEU A 701 -31.76 -14.04 19.12
CA LEU A 701 -31.64 -14.72 20.41
C LEU A 701 -31.47 -13.68 21.53
N PRO A 702 -32.30 -13.69 22.58
CA PRO A 702 -32.02 -12.94 23.80
C PRO A 702 -30.66 -13.31 24.38
N ILE A 703 -29.97 -12.33 24.96
CA ILE A 703 -28.55 -12.45 25.30
C ILE A 703 -28.35 -12.38 26.81
N ILE A 704 -27.56 -13.29 27.35
CA ILE A 704 -27.05 -13.21 28.73
C ILE A 704 -25.57 -12.87 28.66
N ALA A 705 -25.17 -11.72 29.20
CA ALA A 705 -23.79 -11.26 29.16
C ALA A 705 -23.33 -10.77 30.53
N THR A 706 -22.06 -10.98 30.87
CA THR A 706 -21.48 -10.30 32.03
C THR A 706 -21.29 -8.81 31.73
N GLU A 707 -21.32 -7.98 32.77
CA GLU A 707 -21.02 -6.54 32.68
C GLU A 707 -19.56 -6.27 32.26
N GLY A 708 -19.31 -5.07 31.71
CA GLY A 708 -17.95 -4.53 31.49
C GLY A 708 -17.58 -4.22 30.04
N ASP A 709 -18.17 -4.90 29.05
CA ASP A 709 -17.92 -4.65 27.63
C ASP A 709 -18.92 -3.68 26.98
N TYR A 710 -18.71 -3.37 25.69
CA TYR A 710 -19.61 -2.53 24.89
C TYR A 710 -21.02 -3.13 24.75
N PHE A 711 -21.12 -4.45 24.56
CA PHE A 711 -22.42 -5.08 24.31
C PHE A 711 -23.24 -5.23 25.59
N ALA A 712 -22.63 -5.37 26.76
CA ALA A 712 -23.33 -5.37 28.04
C ALA A 712 -24.15 -4.08 28.21
N GLU A 713 -23.52 -2.92 27.98
CA GLU A 713 -24.21 -1.62 28.03
C GLU A 713 -25.36 -1.54 27.00
N LEU A 714 -25.15 -2.07 25.79
CA LEU A 714 -26.20 -2.12 24.76
C LEU A 714 -27.35 -3.05 25.16
N ILE A 715 -27.05 -4.22 25.72
CA ILE A 715 -28.03 -5.23 26.14
C ILE A 715 -28.91 -4.66 27.25
N GLU A 716 -28.33 -3.98 28.23
CA GLU A 716 -29.07 -3.35 29.32
C GLU A 716 -29.91 -2.18 28.80
N LYS A 717 -29.31 -1.27 28.03
CA LYS A 717 -29.97 -0.04 27.54
C LYS A 717 -31.14 -0.32 26.60
N GLU A 718 -31.00 -1.30 25.70
CA GLU A 718 -32.02 -1.63 24.69
C GLU A 718 -32.85 -2.87 25.09
N GLU A 719 -32.68 -3.36 26.33
CA GLU A 719 -33.40 -4.52 26.89
C GLU A 719 -33.35 -5.76 25.99
N LEU A 720 -32.14 -6.12 25.52
CA LEU A 720 -31.91 -7.24 24.59
C LEU A 720 -31.77 -8.59 25.32
N GLY A 721 -31.77 -8.57 26.65
CA GLY A 721 -31.58 -9.75 27.49
C GLY A 721 -31.20 -9.36 28.92
N VAL A 722 -30.25 -10.05 29.52
CA VAL A 722 -29.86 -9.87 30.92
C VAL A 722 -28.35 -9.63 31.06
N VAL A 723 -28.00 -8.54 31.73
CA VAL A 723 -26.63 -8.28 32.19
C VAL A 723 -26.45 -8.79 33.61
N VAL A 724 -25.35 -9.51 33.86
CA VAL A 724 -25.05 -10.16 35.14
C VAL A 724 -23.66 -9.78 35.63
N ARG A 725 -23.42 -9.94 36.93
CA ARG A 725 -22.10 -9.65 37.51
C ARG A 725 -21.08 -10.72 37.14
N TYR A 726 -19.85 -10.30 36.85
CA TYR A 726 -18.75 -11.23 36.53
C TYR A 726 -18.39 -12.08 37.76
N LYS A 727 -18.03 -13.35 37.55
CA LYS A 727 -17.73 -14.34 38.62
C LYS A 727 -18.83 -14.57 39.66
N ASP A 728 -20.07 -14.12 39.40
CA ASP A 728 -21.19 -14.30 40.30
C ASP A 728 -22.13 -15.41 39.77
N VAL A 729 -22.00 -16.60 40.36
CA VAL A 729 -22.81 -17.77 40.01
C VAL A 729 -24.30 -17.54 40.27
N ASN A 730 -24.65 -16.81 41.33
CA ASN A 730 -26.05 -16.55 41.68
C ASN A 730 -26.67 -15.54 40.71
N SER A 731 -25.94 -14.47 40.38
CA SER A 731 -26.39 -13.49 39.39
C SER A 731 -26.64 -14.15 38.02
N LEU A 732 -25.75 -15.05 37.58
CA LEU A 732 -25.94 -15.84 36.36
C LEU A 732 -27.15 -16.78 36.46
N LYS A 733 -27.29 -17.52 37.56
CA LYS A 733 -28.46 -18.40 37.80
C LYS A 733 -29.76 -17.62 37.69
N ASP A 734 -29.87 -16.50 38.41
CA ASP A 734 -31.06 -15.66 38.46
C ASP A 734 -31.37 -15.05 37.08
N GLY A 735 -30.35 -14.62 36.35
CA GLY A 735 -30.49 -14.09 34.99
C GLY A 735 -31.03 -15.14 34.00
N ILE A 736 -30.50 -16.36 34.04
CA ILE A 736 -30.98 -17.49 33.23
C ILE A 736 -32.44 -17.81 33.58
N LEU A 737 -32.77 -17.89 34.88
CA LEU A 737 -34.11 -18.23 35.34
C LEU A 737 -35.13 -17.12 35.02
N LYS A 738 -34.75 -15.84 35.12
CA LYS A 738 -35.59 -14.71 34.70
C LYS A 738 -35.99 -14.83 33.24
N LEU A 739 -35.01 -15.08 32.37
CA LEU A 739 -35.24 -15.23 30.94
C LEU A 739 -36.07 -16.48 30.60
N ALA A 740 -35.81 -17.60 31.29
CA ALA A 740 -36.53 -18.86 31.08
C ALA A 740 -37.94 -18.90 31.71
N GLY A 741 -38.22 -18.02 32.67
CA GLY A 741 -39.44 -18.00 33.48
C GLY A 741 -40.48 -16.93 33.07
N SER A 742 -40.11 -15.93 32.26
CA SER A 742 -41.02 -14.87 31.79
C SER A 742 -41.13 -14.85 30.27
N GLU A 743 -42.25 -15.33 29.74
CA GLU A 743 -42.52 -15.34 28.30
C GLU A 743 -42.67 -13.92 27.74
N GLU A 744 -43.25 -13.00 28.51
CA GLU A 744 -43.39 -11.59 28.15
C GLU A 744 -42.02 -10.92 28.00
N PHE A 745 -41.14 -11.09 28.99
CA PHE A 745 -39.78 -10.54 28.94
C PHE A 745 -39.00 -11.11 27.75
N TYR A 746 -39.08 -12.42 27.53
CA TYR A 746 -38.45 -13.09 26.39
C TYR A 746 -38.92 -12.52 25.04
N LYS A 747 -40.24 -12.34 24.86
CA LYS A 747 -40.81 -11.75 23.63
C LYS A 747 -40.36 -10.31 23.42
N ASN A 748 -40.34 -9.51 24.48
CA ASN A 748 -39.88 -8.12 24.42
C ASN A 748 -38.41 -8.03 23.99
N CYS A 749 -37.53 -8.86 24.56
CA CYS A 749 -36.14 -8.95 24.12
C CYS A 749 -36.02 -9.28 22.63
N LYS A 750 -36.76 -10.29 22.12
CA LYS A 750 -36.73 -10.64 20.68
C LYS A 750 -37.21 -9.50 19.79
N ASN A 751 -38.26 -8.78 20.19
CA ASN A 751 -38.76 -7.64 19.44
C ASN A 751 -37.72 -6.50 19.38
N ASN A 752 -37.09 -6.18 20.52
CA ASN A 752 -36.04 -5.17 20.59
C ASN A 752 -34.81 -5.56 19.75
N ILE A 753 -34.37 -6.82 19.82
CA ILE A 753 -33.29 -7.34 18.97
C ILE A 753 -33.65 -7.21 17.49
N GLY A 754 -34.90 -7.52 17.11
CA GLY A 754 -35.37 -7.37 15.75
C GLY A 754 -35.19 -5.95 15.18
N ARG A 755 -35.35 -4.92 16.01
CA ARG A 755 -35.10 -3.52 15.66
C ARG A 755 -33.60 -3.18 15.65
N ILE A 756 -32.86 -3.58 16.68
CA ILE A 756 -31.46 -3.17 16.87
C ILE A 756 -30.52 -3.83 15.86
N ARG A 757 -30.73 -5.11 15.52
CA ARG A 757 -29.84 -5.85 14.62
C ARG A 757 -29.74 -5.23 13.22
N GLU A 758 -30.76 -4.50 12.76
CA GLU A 758 -30.76 -3.88 11.42
C GLU A 758 -29.65 -2.83 11.27
N LYS A 759 -29.20 -2.21 12.37
CA LYS A 759 -28.05 -1.29 12.38
C LYS A 759 -26.70 -2.00 12.17
N TYR A 760 -26.64 -3.30 12.44
CA TYR A 760 -25.42 -4.10 12.36
C TYR A 760 -25.29 -4.88 11.05
N ARG A 761 -26.20 -4.72 10.09
CA ARG A 761 -26.10 -5.36 8.77
C ARG A 761 -24.81 -4.92 8.08
N TRP A 762 -24.10 -5.83 7.39
CA TRP A 762 -22.87 -5.50 6.67
C TRP A 762 -23.03 -4.28 5.74
N LYS A 763 -24.16 -4.19 5.01
CA LYS A 763 -24.47 -3.05 4.14
C LYS A 763 -24.57 -1.70 4.87
N GLU A 764 -24.90 -1.72 6.16
CA GLU A 764 -25.06 -0.52 6.98
C GLU A 764 -23.74 -0.14 7.65
N VAL A 765 -23.08 -1.11 8.30
CA VAL A 765 -21.82 -0.86 9.05
C VAL A 765 -20.65 -0.52 8.13
N MET A 766 -20.69 -0.94 6.88
CA MET A 766 -19.62 -0.67 5.91
C MET A 766 -19.76 0.67 5.17
N LYS A 767 -20.83 1.43 5.38
CA LYS A 767 -21.04 2.73 4.70
C LYS A 767 -19.84 3.67 4.83
N PRO A 768 -19.17 3.82 6.00
CA PRO A 768 -17.98 4.64 6.11
C PRO A 768 -16.83 4.18 5.22
N LEU A 769 -16.50 2.88 5.25
CA LEU A 769 -15.42 2.32 4.43
C LEU A 769 -15.73 2.45 2.93
N VAL A 770 -16.96 2.16 2.51
CA VAL A 770 -17.40 2.35 1.10
C VAL A 770 -17.29 3.81 0.69
N SER A 771 -17.74 4.74 1.53
CA SER A 771 -17.66 6.18 1.29
C SER A 771 -16.20 6.65 1.14
N PHE A 772 -15.32 6.21 2.04
CA PHE A 772 -13.89 6.53 1.96
C PHE A 772 -13.27 5.91 0.70
N CYS A 773 -13.46 4.62 0.45
CA CYS A 773 -12.88 3.95 -0.71
C CYS A 773 -13.32 4.56 -2.05
N ASN A 774 -14.54 5.10 -2.15
CA ASN A 774 -14.99 5.80 -3.35
C ASN A 774 -14.28 7.17 -3.55
N LYS A 775 -13.98 7.86 -2.44
CA LYS A 775 -13.36 9.19 -2.42
C LYS A 775 -12.21 9.23 -1.40
N PRO A 776 -11.14 8.44 -1.63
CA PRO A 776 -10.09 8.27 -0.65
C PRO A 776 -9.26 9.54 -0.60
N ILE A 777 -8.63 9.83 0.54
CA ILE A 777 -7.77 11.00 0.70
C ILE A 777 -6.41 10.51 1.18
N LYS A 778 -5.36 10.70 0.37
CA LYS A 778 -3.98 10.50 0.85
C LYS A 778 -3.66 11.63 1.83
N LYS A 779 -3.27 11.27 3.05
CA LYS A 779 -2.90 12.27 4.05
C LYS A 779 -1.47 12.72 3.80
N ARG A 780 -1.23 14.02 3.97
CA ARG A 780 0.13 14.53 3.98
C ARG A 780 0.82 13.85 5.16
N LYS A 781 1.94 13.17 4.92
CA LYS A 781 2.79 12.74 6.02
C LYS A 781 3.28 14.02 6.68
N VAL A 782 2.70 14.35 7.82
CA VAL A 782 3.29 15.34 8.70
C VAL A 782 4.55 14.67 9.19
N ASP A 783 5.70 15.19 8.79
CA ASP A 783 6.94 14.82 9.45
C ASP A 783 6.71 15.06 10.94
N MET A 784 6.68 13.97 11.71
CA MET A 784 6.62 14.02 13.17
C MET A 784 7.86 14.72 13.76
N ASP A 785 8.80 15.13 12.91
CA ASP A 785 9.97 15.90 13.24
C ASP A 785 9.67 17.38 13.53
N GLY A 786 8.43 17.85 13.35
CA GLY A 786 8.01 19.18 13.82
C GLY A 786 8.13 19.42 15.34
N ASN A 787 8.35 18.36 16.14
CA ASN A 787 8.68 18.45 17.57
C ASN A 787 9.94 17.65 17.96
N LYS A 788 10.78 17.28 16.98
CA LYS A 788 12.14 16.79 17.21
C LYS A 788 13.10 17.77 16.56
N ASP A 789 13.85 18.50 17.37
CA ASP A 789 15.19 18.83 16.93
C ASP A 789 15.93 17.50 16.63
N LEU A 790 16.12 17.26 15.32
CA LEU A 790 17.15 16.45 14.65
C LEU A 790 17.31 14.98 15.10
N ILE A 791 16.96 14.04 14.21
CA ILE A 791 17.76 12.90 13.70
C ILE A 791 16.86 12.05 12.79
N ILE A 792 17.19 11.99 11.49
CA ILE A 792 16.57 11.09 10.49
C ILE A 792 17.57 9.98 10.12
N ASP A 793 17.07 8.76 10.01
CA ASP A 793 17.79 7.52 9.66
C ASP A 793 17.97 7.41 8.12
N ILE A 794 19.22 7.30 7.64
CA ILE A 794 19.58 7.39 6.21
C ILE A 794 20.00 6.03 5.63
N SER A 795 19.32 4.95 6.03
CA SER A 795 19.56 3.63 5.43
C SER A 795 18.94 3.44 4.03
N GLU A 796 18.15 4.38 3.51
CA GLU A 796 17.24 4.10 2.36
C GLU A 796 17.42 4.92 1.06
N GLU A 797 18.40 5.81 0.90
CA GLU A 797 18.56 6.55 -0.39
C GLU A 797 19.85 6.22 -1.17
N LYS A 798 19.67 5.85 -2.44
CA LYS A 798 20.73 5.51 -3.39
C LYS A 798 21.41 6.76 -3.99
N GLN A 799 22.75 6.71 -3.99
CA GLN A 799 23.75 7.28 -4.91
C GLN A 799 23.29 8.33 -5.95
N THR A 800 23.84 9.55 -5.89
CA THR A 800 24.80 10.15 -6.87
C THR A 800 24.83 11.70 -6.75
N SER A 801 25.75 12.30 -5.99
CA SER A 801 26.31 13.67 -6.24
C SER A 801 27.27 14.14 -5.12
N ASN A 802 28.23 15.00 -5.48
CA ASN A 802 29.30 15.59 -4.65
C ASN A 802 28.88 16.06 -3.24
N VAL A 803 29.75 15.79 -2.25
CA VAL A 803 29.50 16.01 -0.82
C VAL A 803 30.30 17.25 -0.33
N GLY A 804 30.02 18.41 -0.94
CA GLY A 804 30.38 19.76 -0.44
C GLY A 804 31.84 20.26 -0.60
N GLU A 805 31.98 21.59 -0.70
CA GLU A 805 33.26 22.33 -0.69
C GLU A 805 33.41 23.10 0.64
N LEU A 806 34.54 22.93 1.37
CA LEU A 806 34.84 23.65 2.61
C LEU A 806 35.36 25.07 2.30
N MET A 807 34.58 26.11 2.62
CA MET A 807 34.87 27.54 2.43
C MET A 807 34.40 28.37 3.64
N LEU A 808 34.78 29.64 3.73
CA LEU A 808 34.42 30.57 4.81
C LEU A 808 32.90 30.62 5.00
N GLY A 809 32.46 30.30 6.21
CA GLY A 809 31.04 30.21 6.57
C GLY A 809 30.41 28.83 6.41
N ARG A 810 31.12 27.85 5.85
CA ARG A 810 30.70 26.44 5.78
C ARG A 810 31.50 25.58 6.75
N ARG A 811 30.78 24.78 7.55
CA ARG A 811 31.35 23.88 8.55
C ARG A 811 30.99 22.43 8.22
N ILE A 812 31.98 21.54 8.24
CA ILE A 812 31.77 20.11 7.95
C ILE A 812 32.15 19.30 9.18
N GLY A 813 31.34 18.33 9.60
CA GLY A 813 31.59 17.58 10.82
C GLY A 813 31.05 16.15 10.81
N GLN A 814 31.42 15.37 11.83
CA GLN A 814 30.89 14.02 12.04
C GLN A 814 30.77 13.70 13.53
N LYS A 815 29.70 12.97 13.89
CA LYS A 815 29.57 12.27 15.18
C LYS A 815 30.14 10.85 15.15
N PHE A 816 30.78 10.42 16.23
CA PHE A 816 31.29 9.06 16.41
C PHE A 816 31.29 8.65 17.89
N LYS A 817 31.24 7.33 18.15
CA LYS A 817 31.36 6.78 19.51
C LYS A 817 32.72 6.14 19.67
N CYS A 818 33.47 6.54 20.70
CA CYS A 818 34.82 6.03 20.87
C CYS A 818 34.79 4.62 21.46
N ARG A 819 35.37 3.62 20.77
CA ARG A 819 35.34 2.21 21.19
C ARG A 819 36.41 1.87 22.24
N TYR A 820 37.44 2.70 22.35
CA TYR A 820 38.61 2.47 23.21
C TYR A 820 38.81 3.65 24.16
N PRO A 821 39.43 3.44 25.33
CA PRO A 821 39.79 4.53 26.23
C PRO A 821 40.99 5.31 25.68
N ASN A 822 41.11 6.58 26.07
CA ASN A 822 42.21 7.47 25.74
C ASN A 822 42.31 7.85 24.25
N LEU A 823 41.22 8.37 23.67
CA LEU A 823 41.23 9.01 22.35
C LEU A 823 42.29 10.11 22.29
N THR A 824 43.25 9.97 21.38
CA THR A 824 44.40 10.91 21.23
C THR A 824 44.54 11.50 19.84
N THR A 825 43.95 10.86 18.82
CA THR A 825 44.17 11.20 17.41
C THR A 825 42.91 10.91 16.61
N ILE A 826 42.63 11.77 15.63
CA ILE A 826 41.61 11.56 14.58
C ILE A 826 42.30 11.68 13.22
N ASP A 827 42.16 10.67 12.37
CA ASP A 827 42.73 10.65 11.02
C ASP A 827 41.66 11.00 9.99
N LEU A 828 41.94 11.94 9.09
CA LEU A 828 41.04 12.41 8.02
C LEU A 828 41.64 12.14 6.63
N LYS A 829 40.84 11.71 5.65
CA LYS A 829 41.25 11.61 4.24
C LYS A 829 40.59 12.74 3.43
N VAL A 830 41.37 13.48 2.64
CA VAL A 830 40.91 14.67 1.90
C VAL A 830 41.35 14.66 0.44
N ALA A 831 40.60 15.31 -0.45
CA ALA A 831 40.98 15.52 -1.85
C ALA A 831 41.04 17.03 -2.19
N THR A 832 42.05 17.43 -2.95
CA THR A 832 42.42 18.85 -3.11
C THR A 832 42.52 19.29 -4.58
N TYR A 833 42.32 18.40 -5.55
CA TYR A 833 42.16 18.69 -7.00
C TYR A 833 43.10 19.76 -7.58
N GLY A 834 44.39 19.73 -7.23
CA GLY A 834 45.39 20.65 -7.80
C GLY A 834 45.16 22.14 -7.51
N ARG A 835 44.33 22.46 -6.52
CA ARG A 835 44.03 23.83 -6.06
C ARG A 835 45.11 24.31 -5.08
N LYS A 836 45.37 25.62 -5.03
CA LYS A 836 46.32 26.19 -4.05
C LYS A 836 45.61 26.31 -2.70
N ASN A 837 45.86 25.38 -1.78
CA ASN A 837 45.28 25.39 -0.43
C ASN A 837 46.13 26.22 0.56
N ASP A 838 46.26 27.53 0.36
CA ASP A 838 47.14 28.39 1.20
C ASP A 838 46.39 29.06 2.38
N HIS A 839 45.54 28.29 3.07
CA HIS A 839 44.72 28.77 4.19
C HIS A 839 44.76 27.85 5.41
N GLU A 840 44.21 28.31 6.54
CA GLU A 840 44.07 27.50 7.75
C GLU A 840 42.66 26.91 7.88
N ILE A 841 42.58 25.68 8.39
CA ILE A 841 41.34 24.99 8.76
C ILE A 841 41.35 24.82 10.27
N LYS A 842 40.27 25.25 10.92
CA LYS A 842 40.07 24.98 12.34
C LYS A 842 39.34 23.66 12.54
N PHE A 843 39.88 22.83 13.41
CA PHE A 843 39.27 21.59 13.87
C PHE A 843 38.79 21.73 15.31
N TYR A 844 37.54 21.35 15.54
CA TYR A 844 36.90 21.35 16.85
C TYR A 844 36.41 19.94 17.18
N LEU A 845 36.64 19.44 18.39
CA LEU A 845 36.07 18.18 18.89
C LEU A 845 35.24 18.43 20.13
N TYR A 846 34.02 17.92 20.14
CA TYR A 846 33.05 18.06 21.22
C TYR A 846 32.70 16.71 21.83
N GLU A 847 32.39 16.68 23.12
CA GLU A 847 31.64 15.58 23.71
C GLU A 847 30.15 15.75 23.39
N GLU A 848 29.52 14.68 22.91
CA GLU A 848 28.12 14.72 22.45
C GLU A 848 27.13 15.01 23.57
N LYS A 849 27.30 14.39 24.75
CA LYS A 849 26.29 14.44 25.82
C LYS A 849 26.11 15.84 26.42
N GLU A 850 27.21 16.54 26.65
CA GLU A 850 27.20 17.88 27.25
C GLU A 850 27.44 19.00 26.23
N ASN A 851 27.57 18.66 24.95
CA ASN A 851 27.97 19.57 23.87
C ASN A 851 29.24 20.38 24.19
N LYS A 852 30.16 19.77 24.93
CA LYS A 852 31.33 20.45 25.52
C LYS A 852 32.51 20.37 24.56
N LEU A 853 33.07 21.51 24.17
CA LEU A 853 34.31 21.56 23.39
C LEU A 853 35.46 20.98 24.21
N LEU A 854 36.14 19.98 23.64
CA LEU A 854 37.28 19.28 24.25
C LEU A 854 38.61 19.62 23.58
N VAL A 855 38.61 19.83 22.26
CA VAL A 855 39.82 20.08 21.46
C VAL A 855 39.53 21.16 20.43
N GLU A 856 40.45 22.12 20.29
CA GLU A 856 40.53 23.06 19.16
C GLU A 856 41.96 23.00 18.62
N GLU A 857 42.12 22.69 17.35
CA GLU A 857 43.42 22.63 16.66
C GLU A 857 43.33 23.37 15.32
N THR A 858 44.45 23.96 14.89
CA THR A 858 44.56 24.59 13.57
C THR A 858 45.40 23.73 12.65
N ILE A 859 44.89 23.48 11.45
CA ILE A 859 45.52 22.66 10.42
C ILE A 859 45.88 23.57 9.24
N ASP A 860 47.13 23.50 8.80
CA ASP A 860 47.56 24.15 7.56
C ASP A 860 46.98 23.38 6.35
N ALA A 861 46.06 23.98 5.61
CA ALA A 861 45.45 23.37 4.43
C ALA A 861 46.49 23.06 3.33
N GLY A 862 47.62 23.77 3.32
CA GLY A 862 48.70 23.59 2.35
C GLY A 862 49.47 22.29 2.55
N SER A 863 49.37 21.71 3.75
CA SER A 863 49.93 20.40 4.08
C SER A 863 49.05 19.23 3.60
N LEU A 864 47.83 19.51 3.12
CA LEU A 864 46.89 18.50 2.66
C LEU A 864 47.22 18.07 1.23
N VAL A 865 47.79 16.87 1.11
CA VAL A 865 48.06 16.24 -0.19
C VAL A 865 46.83 15.46 -0.64
N ASP A 866 46.50 15.55 -1.93
CA ASP A 866 45.36 14.87 -2.54
C ASP A 866 45.36 13.36 -2.20
N ASN A 867 44.20 12.85 -1.75
CA ASN A 867 43.99 11.46 -1.34
C ASN A 867 44.87 10.96 -0.18
N SER A 868 45.45 11.85 0.61
CA SER A 868 46.31 11.48 1.76
C SER A 868 45.57 11.53 3.09
N TRP A 869 46.02 10.70 4.05
CA TRP A 869 45.53 10.72 5.43
C TRP A 869 46.26 11.77 6.27
N VAL A 870 45.49 12.49 7.09
CA VAL A 870 45.95 13.60 7.93
C VAL A 870 45.55 13.31 9.36
N SER A 871 46.56 13.13 10.22
CA SER A 871 46.37 12.83 11.64
C SER A 871 46.32 14.10 12.47
N ILE A 872 45.15 14.39 13.04
CA ILE A 872 44.97 15.46 14.03
C ILE A 872 45.20 14.85 15.40
N ARG A 873 46.32 15.20 16.03
CA ARG A 873 46.70 14.69 17.35
C ARG A 873 46.38 15.73 18.42
N PHE A 874 45.83 15.27 19.53
CA PHE A 874 45.48 16.11 20.67
C PHE A 874 45.76 15.38 21.98
N LYS A 875 45.67 16.11 23.10
CA LYS A 875 45.89 15.53 24.43
C LYS A 875 44.89 14.38 24.69
N PRO A 876 45.32 13.25 25.29
CA PRO A 876 44.45 12.11 25.50
C PRO A 876 43.18 12.44 26.27
N ILE A 877 42.03 12.11 25.71
CA ILE A 877 40.74 12.19 26.40
C ILE A 877 40.55 10.88 27.17
N CYS A 878 40.90 10.90 28.46
CA CYS A 878 40.77 9.75 29.35
C CYS A 878 39.31 9.29 29.48
N ASN A 879 39.10 7.98 29.67
CA ASN A 879 37.76 7.36 29.78
C ASN A 879 36.83 7.69 28.60
N SER A 880 37.35 7.77 27.37
CA SER A 880 36.56 8.03 26.16
C SER A 880 35.74 6.82 25.70
N GLN A 881 36.05 5.61 26.17
CA GLN A 881 35.35 4.40 25.78
C GLN A 881 33.84 4.51 26.00
N ASN A 882 33.08 4.15 24.98
CA ASN A 882 31.61 4.21 24.90
C ASN A 882 30.99 5.61 25.06
N ARG A 883 31.77 6.69 25.01
CA ARG A 883 31.26 8.07 24.93
C ARG A 883 31.09 8.50 23.48
N GLY A 884 30.05 9.29 23.24
CA GLY A 884 29.79 9.95 21.96
C GLY A 884 30.58 11.25 21.86
N PHE A 885 31.14 11.50 20.69
CA PHE A 885 31.88 12.69 20.34
C PHE A 885 31.43 13.16 18.97
N TYR A 886 31.71 14.41 18.64
CA TYR A 886 31.61 14.87 17.27
C TYR A 886 32.64 15.95 16.98
N PHE A 887 33.13 16.01 15.76
CA PHE A 887 34.07 17.04 15.35
C PHE A 887 33.51 17.93 14.25
N VAL A 888 34.10 19.12 14.10
CA VAL A 888 33.74 20.12 13.10
C VAL A 888 35.02 20.74 12.52
N LEU A 889 35.06 20.89 11.21
CA LEU A 889 36.06 21.60 10.42
C LEU A 889 35.49 22.92 9.93
N ASP A 890 36.28 23.99 9.99
CA ASP A 890 35.90 25.34 9.60
C ASP A 890 37.05 25.98 8.80
N ALA A 891 36.86 26.23 7.50
CA ALA A 891 37.87 26.88 6.66
C ALA A 891 37.77 28.40 6.76
N GLN A 892 38.93 29.07 6.84
CA GLN A 892 39.02 30.53 6.97
C GLN A 892 39.29 31.23 5.62
N THR A 893 38.76 30.73 4.50
CA THR A 893 38.99 31.30 3.15
C THR A 893 37.71 31.44 2.33
N ASP A 894 37.51 32.59 1.68
CA ASP A 894 36.36 32.91 0.83
C ASP A 894 36.65 32.72 -0.67
N ARG A 895 37.84 32.21 -1.02
CA ARG A 895 38.27 32.04 -2.42
C ARG A 895 37.88 30.67 -2.99
N TYR A 896 37.19 30.67 -4.13
CA TYR A 896 36.66 29.48 -4.80
C TYR A 896 37.74 28.55 -5.37
N ASP A 897 38.93 29.09 -5.69
CA ASP A 897 40.10 28.36 -6.18
C ASP A 897 40.92 27.69 -5.05
N ASN A 898 40.38 27.71 -3.82
CA ASN A 898 41.09 27.41 -2.58
C ASN A 898 40.22 26.58 -1.61
N CYS A 899 39.42 25.64 -2.12
CA CYS A 899 38.49 24.83 -1.31
C CYS A 899 38.78 23.33 -1.39
N ILE A 900 38.49 22.62 -0.30
CA ILE A 900 38.78 21.18 -0.13
C ILE A 900 37.50 20.37 -0.36
N THR A 901 37.63 19.26 -1.09
CA THR A 901 36.53 18.33 -1.39
C THR A 901 36.76 17.01 -0.65
N ILE A 902 35.69 16.40 -0.11
CA ILE A 902 35.79 15.15 0.65
C ILE A 902 34.97 14.04 -0.05
N TRP A 903 35.55 12.84 -0.20
CA TRP A 903 34.98 11.73 -0.98
C TRP A 903 34.66 10.47 -0.17
N LYS A 904 33.81 9.61 -0.77
CA LYS A 904 33.59 8.20 -0.42
C LYS A 904 34.45 7.30 -1.33
N ASP A 905 35.13 6.30 -0.77
CA ASP A 905 35.93 5.32 -1.54
C ASP A 905 35.27 3.93 -1.42
N ASP A 906 34.82 3.34 -2.53
CA ASP A 906 33.99 2.12 -2.59
C ASP A 906 34.81 0.84 -2.92
N LYS A 907 36.15 0.89 -2.94
CA LYS A 907 36.99 -0.27 -3.29
C LYS A 907 38.33 -0.32 -2.54
N GLU A 908 38.37 -0.99 -1.38
CA GLU A 908 39.51 -1.82 -0.93
C GLU A 908 39.17 -2.59 0.37
N ASP A 909 39.45 -3.90 0.37
CA ASP A 909 39.43 -4.90 1.45
C ASP A 909 38.33 -4.89 2.54
N LYS A 910 37.40 -5.85 2.37
CA LYS A 910 36.23 -6.13 3.21
C LYS A 910 36.50 -6.79 4.58
N ASP A 911 37.74 -6.88 5.04
CA ASP A 911 38.06 -7.71 6.22
C ASP A 911 38.50 -6.94 7.49
N ASP A 912 38.44 -5.60 7.56
CA ASP A 912 38.75 -4.93 8.84
C ASP A 912 38.24 -3.49 9.09
N LEU A 913 37.14 -3.04 8.46
CA LEU A 913 36.66 -1.66 8.66
C LEU A 913 35.15 -1.54 8.96
N ASN A 914 34.89 -1.06 10.18
CA ASN A 914 33.61 -0.64 10.73
C ASN A 914 33.17 0.69 10.06
N GLU A 915 32.06 0.70 9.32
CA GLU A 915 31.47 1.90 8.72
C GLU A 915 30.83 2.80 9.79
N TYR A 916 31.15 4.11 9.80
CA TYR A 916 30.53 5.15 10.64
C TYR A 916 30.04 6.29 9.73
N VAL A 917 28.77 6.69 9.83
CA VAL A 917 28.09 7.70 8.99
C VAL A 917 28.08 9.08 9.66
N GLY A 918 28.17 10.18 8.89
CA GLY A 918 28.06 11.58 9.35
C GLY A 918 27.38 12.47 8.29
N SER A 919 26.98 13.70 8.66
CA SER A 919 26.19 14.64 7.82
C SER A 919 26.76 16.08 7.76
N ILE A 920 26.43 16.83 6.69
CA ILE A 920 26.90 18.21 6.42
C ILE A 920 25.88 19.26 6.89
N ILE A 921 26.33 20.37 7.48
CA ILE A 921 25.48 21.50 7.89
C ILE A 921 25.87 22.77 7.09
N GLU A 922 24.94 23.34 6.35
CA GLU A 922 25.09 24.62 5.64
C GLU A 922 23.99 25.60 6.08
N ASN A 923 24.34 26.77 6.62
CA ASN A 923 23.39 27.80 7.08
C ASN A 923 22.28 27.30 8.04
N GLY A 924 22.57 26.28 8.86
CA GLY A 924 21.60 25.65 9.76
C GLY A 924 20.64 24.66 9.10
N LYS A 925 20.87 24.27 7.83
CA LYS A 925 20.17 23.19 7.12
C LYS A 925 21.14 22.06 6.76
N GLU A 926 20.68 20.82 6.91
CA GLU A 926 21.46 19.60 6.66
C GLU A 926 21.37 19.20 5.18
N LEU A 927 22.50 18.92 4.51
CA LEU A 927 22.54 18.47 3.11
C LEU A 927 23.05 17.01 3.03
N LYS A 928 22.37 16.18 2.23
CA LYS A 928 22.61 14.73 2.12
C LYS A 928 23.90 14.39 1.37
N GLY A 929 24.79 13.64 2.02
CA GLY A 929 26.01 13.04 1.44
C GLY A 929 26.81 12.24 2.48
N SER A 930 27.51 11.17 2.08
CA SER A 930 28.23 10.25 2.99
C SER A 930 29.74 10.54 3.06
N LEU A 931 30.33 10.44 4.25
CA LEU A 931 31.78 10.55 4.53
C LEU A 931 32.33 9.24 5.16
N LEU A 932 33.60 8.88 4.92
CA LEU A 932 34.28 7.68 5.45
C LEU A 932 35.49 8.06 6.34
N PHE A 933 35.74 7.31 7.42
CA PHE A 933 36.76 7.60 8.44
C PHE A 933 37.41 6.33 9.01
N LYS A 934 38.66 6.43 9.48
CA LYS A 934 39.35 5.38 10.24
C LYS A 934 39.98 5.98 11.51
N SER A 935 39.62 5.49 12.69
CA SER A 935 40.29 5.87 13.95
C SER A 935 41.40 4.89 14.27
N LYS A 936 42.64 5.35 14.47
CA LYS A 936 43.74 4.50 14.97
C LYS A 936 44.03 4.79 16.44
N CYS A 937 43.88 3.77 17.30
CA CYS A 937 44.30 3.82 18.70
C CYS A 937 45.76 3.36 18.79
N VAL A 938 46.68 4.19 19.29
CA VAL A 938 48.07 3.76 19.54
C VAL A 938 48.18 3.18 20.94
N TYR A 939 48.29 1.86 21.04
CA TYR A 939 48.76 1.20 22.26
C TYR A 939 50.27 1.44 22.41
N LYS A 940 50.68 2.19 23.43
CA LYS A 940 52.00 2.05 24.05
C LYS A 940 51.81 1.96 25.56
N ALA A 941 51.38 0.78 26.02
CA ALA A 941 51.60 0.40 27.40
C ALA A 941 53.06 -0.06 27.50
N ASN A 942 53.89 0.64 28.27
CA ASN A 942 55.11 -0.01 28.77
C ASN A 942 54.66 -1.22 29.61
N PRO A 943 55.23 -2.43 29.39
CA PRO A 943 54.81 -3.60 30.13
C PRO A 943 54.95 -3.35 31.64
N LEU A 944 53.86 -3.53 32.38
CA LEU A 944 53.91 -3.64 33.84
C LEU A 944 54.80 -4.84 34.18
N ASP A 945 55.79 -4.60 35.03
CA ASP A 945 56.72 -5.61 35.52
C ASP A 945 55.93 -6.74 36.20
N LYS A 946 55.94 -7.93 35.57
CA LYS A 946 55.23 -9.12 36.04
C LYS A 946 55.67 -9.58 37.44
N SER A 947 56.81 -9.09 37.95
CA SER A 947 57.25 -9.36 39.33
C SER A 947 56.42 -8.66 40.40
N LYS A 948 55.52 -7.74 40.02
CA LYS A 948 54.69 -6.93 40.95
C LYS A 948 53.20 -7.23 40.89
N CYS A 949 52.78 -8.27 40.18
CA CYS A 949 51.38 -8.65 40.07
C CYS A 949 51.12 -9.97 40.81
N ILE A 950 50.14 -9.97 41.73
CA ILE A 950 49.62 -11.20 42.33
C ILE A 950 48.61 -11.77 41.33
N VAL A 951 48.90 -12.96 40.81
CA VAL A 951 47.98 -13.74 39.96
C VAL A 951 47.16 -14.63 40.89
N LEU A 952 45.83 -14.53 40.80
CA LEU A 952 44.92 -15.47 41.43
C LEU A 952 44.56 -16.50 40.35
N ASP A 953 44.95 -17.75 40.55
CA ASP A 953 44.73 -18.82 39.58
C ASP A 953 43.29 -19.37 39.69
N ASP A 954 42.64 -19.46 38.51
CA ASP A 954 41.48 -20.24 38.08
C ASP A 954 40.22 -20.32 38.98
N TYR A 955 39.10 -19.78 38.49
CA TYR A 955 37.76 -20.10 39.01
C TYR A 955 36.71 -20.25 37.91
N ASP A 956 36.01 -21.39 37.97
CA ASP A 956 34.91 -21.84 37.09
C ASP A 956 33.56 -21.19 37.49
N GLU A 957 32.70 -20.90 36.50
CA GLU A 957 31.50 -20.03 36.60
C GLU A 957 30.27 -20.59 37.37
N GLU A 958 30.34 -21.73 38.07
CA GLU A 958 29.12 -22.43 38.56
C GLU A 958 28.80 -22.37 40.07
N THR A 959 29.47 -21.57 40.90
CA THR A 959 29.02 -21.35 42.30
C THR A 959 29.06 -19.88 42.71
N SER A 960 27.88 -19.26 42.82
CA SER A 960 27.70 -17.96 43.45
C SER A 960 27.83 -18.09 44.98
N GLY A 961 29.03 -17.84 45.49
CA GLY A 961 29.29 -17.65 46.92
C GLY A 961 30.36 -16.59 47.11
N ASP A 962 30.09 -15.60 47.97
CA ASP A 962 31.03 -14.53 48.32
C ASP A 962 32.33 -15.13 48.90
N ILE A 963 33.47 -14.91 48.24
CA ILE A 963 34.79 -15.20 48.80
C ILE A 963 35.26 -13.97 49.58
N ASP A 964 35.47 -14.14 50.88
CA ASP A 964 36.09 -13.16 51.77
C ASP A 964 37.63 -13.30 51.68
N ILE A 965 38.30 -12.41 50.95
CA ILE A 965 39.76 -12.39 50.86
C ILE A 965 40.29 -11.77 52.16
N SER A 966 40.80 -12.59 53.08
CA SER A 966 41.33 -12.10 54.37
C SER A 966 42.62 -11.30 54.20
N SER A 967 42.82 -10.28 55.06
CA SER A 967 43.98 -9.38 55.05
C SER A 967 45.32 -10.12 55.15
N GLU A 968 45.36 -11.27 55.83
CA GLU A 968 46.56 -12.10 55.97
C GLU A 968 47.05 -12.69 54.64
N MET A 969 46.15 -12.97 53.69
CA MET A 969 46.53 -13.46 52.36
C MET A 969 47.19 -12.37 51.50
N LEU A 970 46.87 -11.10 51.74
CA LEU A 970 47.41 -9.95 51.00
C LEU A 970 48.67 -9.37 51.66
N LEU A 971 48.83 -9.51 52.98
CA LEU A 971 49.95 -8.96 53.74
C LEU A 971 51.30 -9.65 53.49
N ASN A 972 51.32 -10.93 53.10
CA ASN A 972 52.56 -11.69 52.93
C ASN A 972 53.25 -11.53 51.56
N LYS A 973 52.72 -10.70 50.64
CA LYS A 973 53.22 -10.67 49.24
C LYS A 973 53.35 -9.30 48.56
N GLY A 974 53.27 -8.16 49.25
CA GLY A 974 53.38 -6.86 48.57
C GLY A 974 53.91 -5.70 49.42
N ASP A 975 54.58 -4.75 48.77
CA ASP A 975 55.05 -3.50 49.37
C ASP A 975 53.88 -2.55 49.75
N GLY A 976 54.16 -1.53 50.56
CA GLY A 976 53.16 -0.66 51.19
C GLY A 976 52.18 0.09 50.26
N ASN A 977 52.42 0.14 48.94
CA ASN A 977 51.43 0.68 47.99
C ASN A 977 50.33 -0.34 47.63
N THR A 978 50.61 -1.62 47.79
CA THR A 978 49.64 -2.71 47.62
C THR A 978 48.63 -2.73 48.77
N GLU A 979 49.10 -2.38 49.98
CA GLU A 979 48.27 -2.19 51.18
C GLU A 979 47.25 -1.06 51.00
N LEU A 980 47.66 0.08 50.41
CA LEU A 980 46.80 1.24 50.19
C LEU A 980 45.70 0.96 49.15
N ASN A 981 46.03 0.21 48.09
CA ASN A 981 45.06 -0.16 47.04
C ASN A 981 44.08 -1.25 47.51
N ALA A 982 44.52 -2.19 48.34
CA ALA A 982 43.64 -3.18 48.98
C ALA A 982 42.66 -2.52 49.98
N LEU A 983 43.12 -1.53 50.76
CA LEU A 983 42.26 -0.71 51.63
C LEU A 983 41.26 0.14 50.83
N LEU A 984 41.64 0.64 49.64
CA LEU A 984 40.74 1.37 48.75
C LEU A 984 39.65 0.48 48.15
N LEU A 985 39.99 -0.73 47.72
CA LEU A 985 39.05 -1.70 47.16
C LEU A 985 38.07 -2.22 48.22
N LYS A 986 38.53 -2.43 49.47
CA LYS A 986 37.63 -2.75 50.60
C LYS A 986 36.65 -1.63 50.90
N LYS A 987 37.10 -0.37 50.87
CA LYS A 987 36.22 0.81 51.03
C LYS A 987 35.19 0.94 49.91
N ILE A 988 35.57 0.61 48.67
CA ILE A 988 34.66 0.65 47.51
C ILE A 988 33.64 -0.51 47.57
N GLY A 989 34.04 -1.69 48.05
CA GLY A 989 33.15 -2.82 48.31
C GLY A 989 32.14 -2.56 49.43
N GLU A 990 32.55 -1.93 50.53
CA GLU A 990 31.64 -1.53 51.62
C GLU A 990 30.66 -0.41 51.20
N ILE A 991 31.01 0.41 50.20
CA ILE A 991 30.15 1.47 49.63
C ILE A 991 29.04 0.90 48.72
N GLN A 992 29.27 -0.23 48.04
CA GLN A 992 28.26 -0.82 47.15
C GLN A 992 27.09 -1.47 47.91
N THR A 993 27.31 -1.95 49.15
CA THR A 993 26.25 -2.54 49.99
C THR A 993 25.33 -1.49 50.63
N ILE A 994 25.72 -0.20 50.63
CA ILE A 994 24.95 0.91 51.23
C ILE A 994 23.95 1.55 50.24
N ASN A 995 24.02 1.22 48.95
CA ASN A 995 23.20 1.85 47.91
C ASN A 995 21.71 1.45 47.86
N LYS A 996 21.20 0.71 48.87
CA LYS A 996 19.75 0.47 49.05
C LYS A 996 19.07 1.33 50.12
N LYS A 997 19.76 2.28 50.78
CA LYS A 997 19.13 3.19 51.76
C LYS A 997 19.53 4.66 51.69
N VAL A 998 20.14 5.13 50.59
CA VAL A 998 20.60 6.53 50.47
C VAL A 998 19.95 7.24 49.26
N VAL A 999 18.62 7.31 49.28
CA VAL A 999 17.82 8.19 48.39
C VAL A 999 17.75 9.63 48.93
N ASN A 1000 18.42 9.97 50.04
CA ASN A 1000 18.29 11.29 50.69
C ASN A 1000 19.61 12.02 51.04
N LEU A 1001 20.76 11.70 50.42
CA LEU A 1001 22.04 12.40 50.68
C LEU A 1001 22.75 12.98 49.44
N GLN A 1002 22.05 13.13 48.31
CA GLN A 1002 22.56 13.93 47.18
C GLN A 1002 22.41 15.46 47.37
N GLY A 1003 21.79 15.89 48.48
CA GLY A 1003 21.59 17.30 48.82
C GLY A 1003 22.67 17.94 49.69
N SER A 1004 23.74 17.25 50.11
CA SER A 1004 24.61 17.79 51.18
C SER A 1004 26.12 17.45 51.12
N LEU A 1005 26.68 16.98 50.00
CA LEU A 1005 28.13 16.75 49.87
C LEU A 1005 28.75 17.41 48.62
N ASN A 1006 28.17 18.54 48.20
CA ASN A 1006 28.96 19.60 47.59
C ASN A 1006 29.84 20.23 48.69
N GLN A 1007 31.12 20.43 48.37
CA GLN A 1007 32.24 20.89 49.22
C GLN A 1007 32.92 19.70 49.94
N VAL A 1008 34.23 19.43 49.84
CA VAL A 1008 35.36 20.35 49.92
C VAL A 1008 36.62 19.70 49.31
N LYS A 1009 37.27 20.40 48.38
CA LYS A 1009 38.69 20.80 48.49
C LYS A 1009 38.99 21.82 47.40
N THR A 1010 38.53 23.02 47.70
CA THR A 1010 39.04 24.25 47.11
C THR A 1010 39.76 24.96 48.27
N ASP A 1011 40.91 25.55 48.00
CA ASP A 1011 41.73 26.22 49.01
C ASP A 1011 40.90 27.30 49.74
N VAL A 1012 40.68 27.08 51.03
CA VAL A 1012 39.68 27.77 51.86
C VAL A 1012 39.98 29.28 51.97
N ASN A 1013 41.23 29.68 51.75
CA ASN A 1013 41.64 31.09 51.82
C ASN A 1013 41.31 31.89 50.55
N GLU A 1014 41.20 31.26 49.38
CA GLU A 1014 40.79 31.96 48.14
C GLU A 1014 39.26 32.07 48.01
N LEU A 1015 38.52 31.08 48.51
CA LEU A 1015 37.04 31.10 48.53
C LEU A 1015 36.49 32.14 49.52
N GLU A 1016 37.11 32.33 50.69
CA GLU A 1016 36.71 33.40 51.62
C GLU A 1016 36.92 34.82 51.03
N SER A 1017 37.98 35.01 50.23
CA SER A 1017 38.28 36.30 49.58
C SER A 1017 37.32 36.61 48.41
N TRP A 1018 36.94 35.57 47.66
CA TRP A 1018 35.99 35.68 46.54
C TRP A 1018 34.54 35.82 47.04
N MET A 1019 34.12 35.04 48.05
CA MET A 1019 32.79 35.15 48.65
C MET A 1019 32.58 36.50 49.35
N ARG A 1020 33.58 37.05 50.06
CA ARG A 1020 33.49 38.41 50.65
C ARG A 1020 33.39 39.53 49.59
N LYS A 1021 33.91 39.32 48.37
CA LYS A 1021 33.76 40.26 47.23
C LYS A 1021 32.39 40.17 46.57
N ILE A 1022 31.78 38.99 46.55
CA ILE A 1022 30.45 38.75 45.98
C ILE A 1022 29.33 39.14 46.96
N ASP A 1023 29.49 38.86 48.26
CA ASP A 1023 28.54 39.30 49.30
C ASP A 1023 28.51 40.83 49.47
N ARG A 1024 29.63 41.53 49.26
CA ARG A 1024 29.66 43.02 49.23
C ARG A 1024 28.98 43.62 47.99
N LYS A 1025 28.88 42.88 46.87
CA LYS A 1025 28.20 43.32 45.64
C LYS A 1025 26.73 42.90 45.59
N LEU A 1026 26.36 41.76 46.18
CA LEU A 1026 24.97 41.27 46.24
C LEU A 1026 24.20 41.78 47.48
N GLY A 1027 24.89 42.14 48.56
CA GLY A 1027 24.31 42.83 49.72
C GLY A 1027 23.77 44.24 49.42
N ARG A 1028 24.11 44.82 48.27
CA ARG A 1028 23.54 46.10 47.79
C ARG A 1028 22.20 45.96 47.05
N LEU A 1029 21.78 44.74 46.69
CA LEU A 1029 20.57 44.51 45.86
C LEU A 1029 19.46 43.71 46.55
N LYS A 1030 19.68 43.20 47.77
CA LYS A 1030 18.65 42.52 48.59
C LYS A 1030 18.09 43.35 49.76
N ASN A 1031 18.43 44.64 49.86
CA ASN A 1031 17.78 45.60 50.76
C ASN A 1031 16.68 46.39 50.01
N LEU A 1032 15.64 45.69 49.58
CA LEU A 1032 14.37 46.31 49.24
C LEU A 1032 13.65 46.68 50.53
N ASN A 1033 13.57 47.97 50.84
CA ASN A 1033 12.72 48.45 51.91
C ASN A 1033 12.24 49.91 51.76
N ILE A 1034 11.71 50.33 50.61
CA ILE A 1034 10.96 51.61 50.51
C ILE A 1034 9.93 51.70 49.34
N PHE A 1035 9.68 50.65 48.57
CA PHE A 1035 8.37 50.48 47.88
C PHE A 1035 7.48 49.43 48.58
N ARG A 1036 7.86 49.12 49.84
CA ARG A 1036 7.23 48.23 50.80
C ARG A 1036 5.94 48.86 51.31
N PHE A 1037 4.85 48.11 51.24
CA PHE A 1037 3.59 48.40 51.91
C PHE A 1037 2.90 49.73 51.51
N LEU A 1038 3.09 50.17 50.27
CA LEU A 1038 2.01 50.68 49.39
C LEU A 1038 1.54 49.52 48.49
N GLY A 1039 1.19 48.39 49.07
CA GLY A 1039 0.24 48.47 50.18
C GLY A 1039 -1.06 48.99 49.62
N LYS A 1040 -1.72 48.03 48.97
CA LYS A 1040 -2.97 47.47 49.48
C LYS A 1040 -4.21 48.33 49.31
N ILE A 1041 -4.07 49.56 48.87
CA ILE A 1041 -5.10 50.55 49.09
C ILE A 1041 -5.56 51.19 47.75
N PHE A 1042 -5.13 50.68 46.59
CA PHE A 1042 -5.64 51.08 45.25
C PHE A 1042 -5.99 49.95 44.28
N LYS A 1043 -6.78 48.94 44.65
CA LYS A 1043 -7.42 48.56 45.94
C LYS A 1043 -8.43 47.48 45.56
N ARG A 1044 -8.44 46.36 46.29
CA ARG A 1044 -9.25 45.16 46.02
C ARG A 1044 -8.79 44.34 44.84
#